data_AF-A0A1H4AIG9-F1
#
_entry.id   AF-A0A1H4AIG9-F1
#
_cell.length_a   1.000
_cell.length_b   1.000
_cell.length_c   1.000
_cell.angle_alpha   90.00
_cell.angle_beta   90.00
_cell.angle_gamma   90.00
#
_symmetry.space_group_name_H-M   'P 1'
#
loop_
_entity.id
_entity.type
_entity.pdbx_description
1 polymer ?
#
loop_
_entity_poly.entity_id
_entity_poly.type
_entity_poly.pdbx_seq_one_letter_code
_entity_poly.pdbx_strand_id
1 'polypeptide(L)'
;MEIKNFTITKRDGTKDQFSLDKIMNAIVKAFDSVNVPADLGTISKILSHLDIKDDIKVEDIQNQVEEALMREGHYKVAKSFMLYRQAHTEDRETLAKLQFLSDYMESANAATASKFDANANVEHKNIATLIGELPKSNFIRLNRRLLTERIKKMYGKELADEYIDKLTHHFIYKNDETSLANYCASITMYPWLISGTTAIGGNSTAPTNLKSFAGGFINMVFMVSSMLAGACATPEFLMYMNYFIGKEYGKDYWQHPEQQADLSLKKRTIDKVITDYFEQIVYSLNQPTGARNYQAVFWNVAYYDKYYFQSIFGEFYFPDGSQPDWDGLSWLQKRFMKWFNQERTKTLLTFPVETMALLVDENGECKDKEWGDFTAEMYSEGHSFFTYMSDNADSLSSCCRLRNEITDNGFSYTLGAGGVSTGSKSVLTINLNRCVQYAVNHKIDYLEYLAGVIDLCHKVQLAYNENLKELQEHGMLPLFDAGYINIGRQYLTIGINGLVEAAEFMGLKITPNEDYKHFVQGILGLIEKYNKQYRSKDVMFNCEMIPAENVGVKHAKWDREDGYLVPRDCYNSYFYVVEDESLSVIDKFKLHGAPYIEHLTGGSALHMNLDEHLSKQQYLHLLKVAAQEGCNYFTFNIPNTVCNDCGHIDKRYLHECPHCHSKNVDYMTRIIGYLKRVSNFSQARQEEAARRYYAHAGAHK
;
A
#
# COMPACT_ATOMS: atom_id res chain seq x y z
N MET A 1 -33.06 -36.03 33.57
CA MET A 1 -32.66 -34.69 33.12
C MET A 1 -33.67 -34.27 32.07
N GLU A 2 -34.51 -33.26 32.33
CA GLU A 2 -35.32 -32.67 31.27
C GLU A 2 -34.37 -32.15 30.19
N ILE A 3 -34.51 -32.67 28.96
CA ILE A 3 -33.71 -32.25 27.82
C ILE A 3 -34.23 -30.87 27.42
N LYS A 4 -33.68 -29.82 28.04
CA LYS A 4 -33.82 -28.46 27.54
C LYS A 4 -33.19 -28.41 26.14
N ASN A 5 -33.91 -27.81 25.19
CA ASN A 5 -33.40 -27.53 23.85
C ASN A 5 -32.29 -26.47 23.93
N PHE A 6 -31.07 -26.90 24.27
CA PHE A 6 -29.91 -26.02 24.28
C PHE A 6 -29.37 -25.83 22.87
N THR A 7 -28.93 -24.63 22.58
CA THR A 7 -28.25 -24.29 21.32
C THR A 7 -26.76 -24.24 21.58
N ILE A 8 -25.95 -24.87 20.72
CA ILE A 8 -24.49 -24.84 20.78
C ILE A 8 -23.94 -23.97 19.66
N THR A 9 -22.84 -23.27 19.93
CA THR A 9 -22.12 -22.49 18.92
C THR A 9 -20.93 -23.29 18.39
N LYS A 10 -20.96 -23.58 17.08
CA LYS A 10 -19.86 -24.22 16.35
C LYS A 10 -18.68 -23.26 16.20
N ARG A 11 -17.52 -23.80 15.82
CA ARG A 11 -16.29 -23.00 15.62
C ARG A 11 -16.42 -21.92 14.55
N ASP A 12 -17.30 -22.11 13.57
CA ASP A 12 -17.60 -21.16 12.50
C ASP A 12 -18.64 -20.09 12.92
N GLY A 13 -19.04 -20.08 14.19
CA GLY A 13 -20.05 -19.18 14.73
C GLY A 13 -21.50 -19.60 14.44
N THR A 14 -21.71 -20.68 13.67
CA THR A 14 -23.06 -21.18 13.40
C THR A 14 -23.66 -21.86 14.63
N LYS A 15 -24.98 -21.70 14.79
CA LYS A 15 -25.73 -22.30 15.90
C LYS A 15 -26.31 -23.64 15.47
N ASP A 16 -26.19 -24.66 16.32
CA ASP A 16 -26.72 -26.00 16.10
C ASP A 16 -27.42 -26.50 17.37
N GLN A 17 -28.31 -27.48 17.26
CA GLN A 17 -28.95 -28.04 18.45
C GLN A 17 -27.99 -28.96 19.21
N PHE A 18 -28.00 -28.84 20.53
CA PHE A 18 -27.27 -29.74 21.42
C PHE A 18 -27.78 -31.18 21.24
N SER A 19 -26.85 -32.13 21.11
CA SER A 19 -27.15 -33.56 21.05
C SER A 19 -26.20 -34.31 21.96
N LEU A 20 -26.75 -34.86 23.04
CA LEU A 20 -26.01 -35.68 24.01
C LEU A 20 -25.40 -36.92 23.34
N ASP A 21 -26.13 -37.52 22.38
CA ASP A 21 -25.69 -38.70 21.65
C ASP A 21 -24.37 -38.47 20.89
N LYS A 22 -24.16 -37.26 20.34
CA LYS A 22 -22.89 -36.92 19.66
C LYS A 22 -21.71 -36.95 20.64
N ILE A 23 -21.90 -36.49 21.88
CA ILE A 23 -20.87 -36.48 22.92
C ILE A 23 -20.60 -37.91 23.40
N MET A 24 -21.65 -38.66 23.69
CA MET A 24 -21.55 -40.06 24.11
C MET A 24 -20.81 -40.90 23.07
N ASN A 25 -21.15 -40.76 21.79
CA ASN A 25 -20.46 -41.45 20.69
C ASN A 25 -18.98 -41.07 20.58
N ALA A 26 -18.63 -39.80 20.83
CA ALA A 26 -17.23 -39.37 20.81
C ALA A 26 -16.43 -39.98 21.97
N ILE A 27 -17.02 -40.07 23.16
CA ILE A 27 -16.41 -40.72 24.33
C ILE A 27 -16.22 -42.22 24.05
N VAL A 28 -17.25 -42.93 23.58
CA VAL A 28 -17.16 -44.35 23.23
C VAL A 28 -16.04 -44.62 22.23
N LYS A 29 -15.98 -43.85 21.14
CA LYS A 29 -14.90 -43.95 20.15
C LYS A 29 -13.51 -43.73 20.76
N ALA A 30 -13.39 -42.84 21.74
CA ALA A 30 -12.12 -42.62 22.43
C ALA A 30 -11.71 -43.85 23.26
N PHE A 31 -12.64 -44.50 23.97
CA PHE A 31 -12.39 -45.74 24.70
C PHE A 31 -12.00 -46.90 23.77
N ASP A 32 -12.75 -47.07 22.68
CA ASP A 32 -12.49 -48.09 21.67
C ASP A 32 -11.10 -47.91 21.02
N SER A 33 -10.69 -46.66 20.75
CA SER A 33 -9.40 -46.37 20.12
C SER A 33 -8.16 -46.82 20.91
N VAL A 34 -8.32 -47.05 22.22
CA VAL A 34 -7.26 -47.54 23.11
C VAL A 34 -7.55 -48.94 23.65
N ASN A 35 -8.56 -49.63 23.12
CA ASN A 35 -9.03 -50.95 23.56
C ASN A 35 -9.33 -51.02 25.06
N VAL A 36 -9.87 -49.94 25.64
CA VAL A 36 -10.34 -49.93 27.04
C VAL A 36 -11.85 -50.10 27.03
N PRO A 37 -12.41 -51.13 27.71
CA PRO A 37 -13.85 -51.31 27.75
C PRO A 37 -14.53 -50.15 28.49
N ALA A 38 -15.52 -49.53 27.85
CA ALA A 38 -16.38 -48.55 28.47
C ALA A 38 -17.71 -49.21 28.84
N ASP A 39 -18.04 -49.24 30.13
CA ASP A 39 -19.40 -49.59 30.57
C ASP A 39 -20.28 -48.33 30.65
N LEU A 40 -21.60 -48.54 30.64
CA LEU A 40 -22.58 -47.45 30.76
C LEU A 40 -22.41 -46.64 32.06
N GLY A 41 -21.91 -47.27 33.12
CA GLY A 41 -21.64 -46.61 34.40
C GLY A 41 -20.51 -45.58 34.30
N THR A 42 -19.42 -45.93 33.61
CA THR A 42 -18.26 -45.07 33.37
C THR A 42 -18.62 -43.88 32.49
N ILE A 43 -19.35 -44.13 31.40
CA ILE A 43 -19.81 -43.05 30.50
C ILE A 43 -20.75 -42.09 31.25
N SER A 44 -21.68 -42.62 32.05
CA SER A 44 -22.59 -41.80 32.85
C SER A 44 -21.86 -40.92 33.87
N LYS A 45 -20.80 -41.44 34.51
CA LYS A 45 -19.94 -40.64 35.40
C LYS A 45 -19.23 -39.50 34.66
N ILE A 46 -18.64 -39.78 33.50
CA ILE A 46 -17.98 -38.75 32.68
C ILE A 46 -18.98 -37.65 32.28
N LEU A 47 -20.18 -38.04 31.83
CA LEU A 47 -21.24 -37.10 31.47
C LEU A 47 -21.74 -36.27 32.65
N SER A 48 -21.72 -36.82 33.87
CA SER A 48 -22.15 -36.10 35.09
C SER A 48 -21.26 -34.91 35.46
N HIS A 49 -20.03 -34.86 34.93
CA HIS A 49 -19.10 -33.74 35.12
C HIS A 49 -19.26 -32.63 34.07
N LEU A 50 -20.13 -32.81 33.07
CA LEU A 50 -20.35 -31.82 32.02
C LEU A 50 -21.39 -30.79 32.48
N ASP A 51 -21.01 -29.51 32.42
CA ASP A 51 -21.89 -28.37 32.66
C ASP A 51 -22.25 -27.73 31.31
N ILE A 52 -23.39 -28.16 30.76
CA ILE A 52 -23.91 -27.70 29.48
C ILE A 52 -24.89 -26.56 29.71
N LYS A 53 -24.53 -25.39 29.19
CA LYS A 53 -25.33 -24.16 29.21
C LYS A 53 -25.74 -23.75 27.80
N ASP A 54 -26.76 -22.92 27.69
CA ASP A 54 -27.19 -22.38 26.40
C ASP A 54 -26.08 -21.51 25.79
N ASP A 55 -25.93 -21.59 24.48
CA ASP A 55 -24.88 -20.92 23.69
C ASP A 55 -23.43 -21.35 24.01
N ILE A 56 -23.24 -22.50 24.65
CA ILE A 56 -21.90 -23.05 24.90
C ILE A 56 -21.18 -23.37 23.58
N LYS A 57 -19.87 -23.08 23.52
CA LYS A 57 -19.05 -23.40 22.36
C LYS A 57 -18.71 -24.89 22.35
N VAL A 58 -18.66 -25.48 21.15
CA VAL A 58 -18.25 -26.89 20.97
C VAL A 58 -16.88 -27.17 21.59
N GLU A 59 -15.96 -26.21 21.55
CA GLU A 59 -14.62 -26.34 22.17
C GLU A 59 -14.68 -26.48 23.68
N ASP A 60 -15.57 -25.72 24.34
CA ASP A 60 -15.74 -25.78 25.80
C ASP A 60 -16.30 -27.13 26.22
N ILE A 61 -17.29 -27.67 25.49
CA ILE A 61 -17.81 -29.02 25.71
C ILE A 61 -16.67 -30.05 25.62
N GLN A 62 -15.86 -29.97 24.57
CA GLN A 62 -14.76 -30.90 24.37
C GLN A 62 -13.68 -30.78 25.47
N ASN A 63 -13.39 -29.57 25.95
CA ASN A 63 -12.47 -29.35 27.07
C ASN A 63 -13.03 -29.95 28.37
N GLN A 64 -14.33 -29.81 28.63
CA GLN A 64 -14.98 -30.46 29.77
C GLN A 64 -14.92 -31.99 29.68
N VAL A 65 -15.07 -32.56 28.47
CA VAL A 65 -14.91 -34.01 28.26
C VAL A 65 -13.48 -34.47 28.56
N GLU A 66 -12.46 -33.69 28.15
CA GLU A 66 -11.06 -33.98 28.49
C GLU A 66 -10.81 -33.96 29.99
N GLU A 67 -11.27 -32.92 30.68
CA GLU A 67 -11.16 -32.83 32.13
C GLU A 67 -11.90 -33.97 32.84
N ALA A 68 -13.11 -34.32 32.39
CA ALA A 68 -13.90 -35.40 32.96
C ALA A 68 -13.21 -36.77 32.79
N LEU A 69 -12.65 -37.04 31.60
CA LEU A 69 -11.87 -38.25 31.35
C LEU A 69 -10.62 -38.34 32.26
N MET A 70 -9.93 -37.21 32.49
CA MET A 70 -8.78 -37.16 33.40
C MET A 70 -9.18 -37.32 34.86
N ARG A 71 -10.28 -36.68 35.31
CA ARG A 71 -10.80 -36.77 36.69
C ARG A 71 -11.20 -38.20 37.08
N GLU A 72 -11.80 -38.94 36.16
CA GLU A 72 -12.15 -40.36 36.36
C GLU A 72 -10.95 -41.31 36.16
N GLY A 73 -9.74 -40.79 35.92
CA GLY A 73 -8.51 -41.59 35.83
C GLY A 73 -8.24 -42.24 34.46
N HIS A 74 -9.02 -41.90 33.43
CA HIS A 74 -8.89 -42.46 32.07
C HIS A 74 -7.85 -41.69 31.22
N TYR A 75 -6.63 -41.52 31.74
CA TYR A 75 -5.59 -40.73 31.08
C TYR A 75 -5.24 -41.18 29.66
N LYS A 76 -5.23 -42.50 29.39
CA LYS A 76 -4.98 -43.05 28.04
C LYS A 76 -6.09 -42.67 27.06
N VAL A 77 -7.34 -42.71 27.51
CA VAL A 77 -8.52 -42.33 26.71
C VAL A 77 -8.53 -40.82 26.48
N ALA A 78 -8.26 -40.02 27.51
CA ALA A 78 -8.12 -38.57 27.40
C ALA A 78 -7.06 -38.18 26.36
N LYS A 79 -5.87 -38.80 26.41
CA LYS A 79 -4.81 -38.58 25.42
C LYS A 79 -5.26 -38.93 24.00
N SER A 80 -5.94 -40.07 23.82
CA SER A 80 -6.44 -40.47 22.50
C SER A 80 -7.50 -39.50 21.96
N PHE A 81 -8.42 -39.05 22.83
CA PHE A 81 -9.42 -38.03 22.51
C PHE A 81 -8.78 -36.70 22.08
N MET A 82 -7.77 -36.23 22.82
CA MET A 82 -6.99 -35.03 22.47
C MET A 82 -6.30 -35.17 21.11
N LEU A 83 -5.64 -36.30 20.85
CA LEU A 83 -4.96 -36.57 19.57
C LEU A 83 -5.95 -36.63 18.40
N TYR A 84 -7.12 -37.24 18.60
CA TYR A 84 -8.18 -37.28 17.60
C TYR A 84 -8.72 -35.87 17.28
N ARG A 85 -8.92 -35.03 18.31
CA ARG A 85 -9.32 -33.61 18.13
C ARG A 85 -8.26 -32.82 17.36
N GLN A 86 -6.98 -33.05 17.67
CA GLN A 86 -5.88 -32.40 16.97
C GLN A 86 -5.86 -32.81 15.49
N ALA A 87 -5.90 -34.12 15.20
CA ALA A 87 -5.96 -34.63 13.82
C ALA A 87 -7.16 -34.08 13.04
N HIS A 88 -8.35 -34.01 13.66
CA HIS A 88 -9.53 -33.40 13.04
C HIS A 88 -9.38 -31.90 12.79
N THR A 89 -8.61 -31.20 13.63
CA THR A 89 -8.31 -29.78 13.42
C THR A 89 -7.36 -29.62 12.24
N GLU A 90 -6.31 -30.43 12.15
CA GLU A 90 -5.36 -30.46 11.03
C GLU A 90 -6.02 -30.83 9.69
N ASP A 91 -6.93 -31.82 9.69
CA ASP A 91 -7.72 -32.20 8.51
C ASP A 91 -8.61 -31.05 8.03
N ARG A 92 -9.27 -30.33 8.96
CA ARG A 92 -10.08 -29.15 8.61
C ARG A 92 -9.25 -28.01 8.07
N GLU A 93 -8.08 -27.73 8.64
CA GLU A 93 -7.16 -26.73 8.10
C GLU A 93 -6.72 -27.09 6.68
N THR A 94 -6.47 -28.38 6.43
CA THR A 94 -6.14 -28.89 5.10
C THR A 94 -7.31 -28.74 4.13
N LEU A 95 -8.53 -29.09 4.55
CA LEU A 95 -9.75 -28.88 3.75
C LEU A 95 -9.99 -27.40 3.45
N ALA A 96 -9.75 -26.49 4.39
CA ALA A 96 -9.87 -25.06 4.16
C ALA A 96 -8.85 -24.54 3.13
N LYS A 97 -7.62 -25.07 3.15
CA LYS A 97 -6.60 -24.78 2.12
C LYS A 97 -6.98 -25.35 0.75
N LEU A 98 -7.59 -26.55 0.71
CA LEU A 98 -8.12 -27.13 -0.53
C LEU A 98 -9.28 -26.31 -1.09
N GLN A 99 -10.19 -25.84 -0.23
CA GLN A 99 -11.27 -24.94 -0.65
C GLN A 99 -10.70 -23.64 -1.22
N PHE A 100 -9.75 -23.01 -0.52
CA PHE A 100 -9.08 -21.80 -1.02
C PHE A 100 -8.40 -22.02 -2.37
N LEU A 101 -7.77 -23.18 -2.57
CA LEU A 101 -7.18 -23.56 -3.86
C LEU A 101 -8.25 -23.67 -4.96
N SER A 102 -9.40 -24.29 -4.66
CA SER A 102 -10.54 -24.38 -5.58
C SER A 102 -11.08 -23.00 -5.93
N ASP A 103 -11.30 -22.15 -4.92
CA ASP A 103 -11.80 -20.78 -5.10
C ASP A 103 -10.84 -19.95 -5.97
N TYR A 104 -9.53 -20.10 -5.74
CA TYR A 104 -8.49 -19.45 -6.55
C TYR A 104 -8.55 -19.94 -8.00
N MET A 105 -8.72 -21.26 -8.22
CA MET A 105 -8.85 -21.84 -9.55
C MET A 105 -10.09 -21.35 -10.31
N GLU A 106 -11.20 -21.08 -9.63
CA GLU A 106 -12.47 -20.66 -10.25
C GLU A 106 -12.60 -19.13 -10.41
N SER A 107 -11.82 -18.34 -9.68
CA SER A 107 -11.88 -16.87 -9.69
C SER A 107 -11.59 -16.23 -11.08
N ALA A 108 -12.18 -15.08 -11.38
CA ALA A 108 -12.03 -14.44 -12.69
C ALA A 108 -10.60 -13.94 -12.99
N ASN A 109 -9.89 -13.38 -12.01
CA ASN A 109 -8.53 -12.84 -12.15
C ASN A 109 -7.70 -13.05 -10.87
N ALA A 110 -6.39 -12.77 -10.93
CA ALA A 110 -5.49 -12.96 -9.79
C ALA A 110 -5.83 -12.08 -8.59
N ALA A 111 -6.20 -10.81 -8.80
CA ALA A 111 -6.56 -9.89 -7.72
C ALA A 111 -7.79 -10.33 -6.92
N THR A 112 -8.79 -10.91 -7.60
CA THR A 112 -10.00 -11.44 -6.97
C THR A 112 -9.71 -12.78 -6.26
N ALA A 113 -8.85 -13.60 -6.85
CA ALA A 113 -8.42 -14.88 -6.29
C ALA A 113 -7.57 -14.71 -5.00
N SER A 114 -6.79 -13.64 -4.92
CA SER A 114 -5.94 -13.30 -3.77
C SER A 114 -6.76 -12.75 -2.60
N LYS A 115 -7.22 -13.63 -1.72
CA LYS A 115 -8.02 -13.30 -0.52
C LYS A 115 -7.29 -12.31 0.41
N PHE A 116 -5.98 -12.41 0.53
CA PHE A 116 -5.22 -11.62 1.50
C PHE A 116 -4.60 -10.37 0.87
N ASP A 117 -4.12 -10.47 -0.37
CA ASP A 117 -3.39 -9.40 -1.07
C ASP A 117 -3.89 -9.20 -2.51
N ALA A 118 -5.04 -8.54 -2.62
CA ALA A 118 -5.61 -8.15 -3.91
C ALA A 118 -4.81 -7.04 -4.63
N ASN A 119 -3.85 -6.39 -3.94
CA ASN A 119 -3.04 -5.31 -4.51
C ASN A 119 -1.84 -5.84 -5.31
N ALA A 120 -1.62 -7.15 -5.33
CA ALA A 120 -0.63 -7.80 -6.18
C ALA A 120 -0.77 -7.33 -7.64
N ASN A 121 0.33 -6.89 -8.23
CA ASN A 121 0.42 -6.42 -9.62
C ASN A 121 0.53 -7.59 -10.62
N VAL A 122 -0.18 -8.69 -10.36
CA VAL A 122 -0.20 -9.90 -11.20
C VAL A 122 -1.47 -9.90 -12.05
N GLU A 123 -1.32 -10.07 -13.36
CA GLU A 123 -2.47 -10.08 -14.28
C GLU A 123 -3.16 -11.44 -14.30
N HIS A 124 -2.39 -12.50 -14.51
CA HIS A 124 -2.91 -13.85 -14.66
C HIS A 124 -2.71 -14.70 -13.41
N LYS A 125 -3.75 -15.46 -13.07
CA LYS A 125 -3.66 -16.49 -12.04
C LYS A 125 -2.55 -17.47 -12.42
N ASN A 126 -1.61 -17.67 -11.51
CA ASN A 126 -0.50 -18.61 -11.68
C ASN A 126 -0.19 -19.32 -10.35
N ILE A 127 0.56 -20.41 -10.44
CA ILE A 127 0.92 -21.25 -9.29
C ILE A 127 1.83 -20.53 -8.29
N ALA A 128 2.72 -19.65 -8.75
CA ALA A 128 3.66 -18.95 -7.88
C ALA A 128 2.95 -17.96 -6.95
N THR A 129 1.95 -17.22 -7.46
CA THR A 129 1.11 -16.35 -6.64
C THR A 129 0.26 -17.15 -5.66
N LEU A 130 -0.32 -18.28 -6.07
CA LEU A 130 -1.07 -19.17 -5.16
C LEU A 130 -0.19 -19.72 -4.03
N ILE A 131 1.03 -20.19 -4.34
CA ILE A 131 2.00 -20.65 -3.34
C ILE A 131 2.31 -19.54 -2.32
N GLY A 132 2.42 -18.29 -2.79
CA GLY A 132 2.63 -17.12 -1.94
C GLY A 132 1.43 -16.71 -1.09
N GLU A 133 0.19 -16.94 -1.56
CA GLU A 133 -1.04 -16.63 -0.83
C GLU A 133 -1.35 -17.64 0.30
N LEU A 134 -1.11 -18.94 0.06
CA LEU A 134 -1.44 -20.02 0.99
C LEU A 134 -0.92 -19.83 2.44
N PRO A 135 0.33 -19.38 2.69
CA PRO A 135 0.84 -19.19 4.05
C PRO A 135 0.45 -17.86 4.71
N LYS A 136 -0.23 -16.94 4.01
CA LYS A 136 -0.45 -15.56 4.51
C LYS A 136 -1.27 -15.49 5.79
N SER A 137 -2.23 -16.39 6.00
CA SER A 137 -2.98 -16.48 7.26
C SER A 137 -2.08 -16.79 8.46
N ASN A 138 -1.05 -17.63 8.26
CA ASN A 138 -0.09 -17.96 9.29
C ASN A 138 0.84 -16.79 9.60
N PHE A 139 1.26 -16.03 8.57
CA PHE A 139 2.03 -14.80 8.78
C PHE A 139 1.23 -13.75 9.56
N ILE A 140 -0.06 -13.60 9.27
CA ILE A 140 -0.95 -12.71 10.03
C ILE A 140 -0.98 -13.12 11.51
N ARG A 141 -1.20 -14.41 11.79
CA ARG A 141 -1.23 -14.92 13.18
C ARG A 141 0.11 -14.70 13.89
N LEU A 142 1.23 -14.93 13.20
CA LEU A 142 2.56 -14.70 13.75
C LEU A 142 2.81 -13.22 14.05
N ASN A 143 2.51 -12.32 13.11
CA ASN A 143 2.65 -10.88 13.31
C ASN A 143 1.83 -10.37 14.49
N ARG A 144 0.56 -10.78 14.61
CA ARG A 144 -0.29 -10.45 15.76
C ARG A 144 0.32 -10.94 17.07
N ARG A 145 0.85 -12.17 17.09
CA ARG A 145 1.46 -12.72 18.30
C ARG A 145 2.73 -11.96 18.69
N LEU A 146 3.63 -11.72 17.74
CA LEU A 146 4.85 -10.94 17.97
C LEU A 146 4.55 -9.55 18.52
N LEU A 147 3.54 -8.88 17.95
CA LEU A 147 3.17 -7.54 18.39
C LEU A 147 2.47 -7.52 19.74
N THR A 148 1.53 -8.45 19.99
CA THR A 148 0.86 -8.55 21.30
C THR A 148 1.80 -8.90 22.43
N GLU A 149 2.78 -9.79 22.24
CA GLU A 149 3.79 -10.08 23.27
C GLU A 149 4.65 -8.85 23.57
N ARG A 150 5.01 -8.08 22.53
CA ARG A 150 5.73 -6.81 22.72
C ARG A 150 4.88 -5.76 23.45
N ILE A 151 3.61 -5.62 23.09
CA ILE A 151 2.67 -4.72 23.76
C ILE A 151 2.53 -5.12 25.23
N LYS A 152 2.36 -6.41 25.55
CA LYS A 152 2.29 -6.92 26.93
C LYS A 152 3.51 -6.50 27.75
N LYS A 153 4.70 -6.62 27.16
CA LYS A 153 5.97 -6.25 27.80
C LYS A 153 6.06 -4.74 28.08
N MET A 154 5.54 -3.90 27.18
CA MET A 154 5.70 -2.44 27.26
C MET A 154 4.57 -1.74 28.02
N TYR A 155 3.33 -2.23 27.87
CA TYR A 155 2.11 -1.54 28.31
C TYR A 155 1.14 -2.44 29.09
N GLY A 156 1.48 -3.71 29.30
CA GLY A 156 0.64 -4.66 30.03
C GLY A 156 -0.36 -5.41 29.16
N LYS A 157 -1.01 -6.41 29.77
CA LYS A 157 -1.94 -7.33 29.07
C LYS A 157 -3.19 -6.63 28.57
N GLU A 158 -3.71 -5.67 29.32
CA GLU A 158 -4.94 -4.94 28.99
C GLU A 158 -4.84 -4.26 27.63
N LEU A 159 -3.76 -3.52 27.35
CA LEU A 159 -3.57 -2.85 26.05
C LEU A 159 -3.39 -3.86 24.89
N ALA A 160 -2.78 -5.01 25.15
CA ALA A 160 -2.62 -6.06 24.15
C ALA A 160 -3.95 -6.72 23.78
N ASP A 161 -4.80 -6.96 24.79
CA ASP A 161 -6.13 -7.50 24.61
C ASP A 161 -7.02 -6.47 23.90
N GLU A 162 -6.92 -5.18 24.24
CA GLU A 162 -7.62 -4.08 23.56
C GLU A 162 -7.21 -3.94 22.08
N TYR A 163 -5.91 -4.05 21.77
CA TYR A 163 -5.43 -4.05 20.38
C TYR A 163 -6.07 -5.19 19.56
N ILE A 164 -6.12 -6.40 20.12
CA ILE A 164 -6.76 -7.53 19.45
C ILE A 164 -8.27 -7.34 19.33
N ASP A 165 -8.91 -6.77 20.35
CA ASP A 165 -10.33 -6.42 20.31
C ASP A 165 -10.64 -5.45 19.18
N LYS A 166 -9.91 -4.33 19.07
CA LYS A 166 -10.11 -3.33 18.00
C LYS A 166 -9.85 -3.89 16.60
N LEU A 167 -8.88 -4.80 16.45
CA LEU A 167 -8.66 -5.51 15.18
C LEU A 167 -9.80 -6.48 14.85
N THR A 168 -10.24 -7.26 15.84
CA THR A 168 -11.27 -8.29 15.68
C THR A 168 -12.62 -7.67 15.36
N HIS A 169 -12.93 -6.53 15.99
CA HIS A 169 -14.13 -5.74 15.74
C HIS A 169 -13.89 -4.58 14.76
N HIS A 170 -12.87 -4.68 13.91
CA HIS A 170 -12.67 -3.87 12.70
C HIS A 170 -12.65 -2.33 12.89
N PHE A 171 -12.32 -1.85 14.11
CA PHE A 171 -12.09 -0.43 14.38
C PHE A 171 -10.73 0.04 13.82
N ILE A 172 -9.78 -0.88 13.74
CA ILE A 172 -8.45 -0.65 13.17
C ILE A 172 -8.09 -1.77 12.20
N TYR A 173 -7.19 -1.46 11.28
CA TYR A 173 -6.67 -2.38 10.27
C TYR A 173 -5.15 -2.29 10.18
N LYS A 174 -4.45 -3.40 10.44
CA LYS A 174 -3.00 -3.46 10.27
C LYS A 174 -2.67 -3.72 8.79
N ASN A 175 -2.06 -2.74 8.13
CA ASN A 175 -1.59 -2.89 6.75
C ASN A 175 -0.41 -3.88 6.69
N ASP A 176 -0.37 -4.64 5.59
CA ASP A 176 0.71 -5.58 5.23
C ASP A 176 1.03 -6.63 6.31
N GLU A 177 0.02 -6.99 7.11
CA GLU A 177 0.12 -8.01 8.17
C GLU A 177 0.48 -9.42 7.62
N THR A 178 0.46 -9.59 6.30
CA THR A 178 0.89 -10.79 5.58
C THR A 178 2.40 -10.86 5.35
N SER A 179 3.16 -9.81 5.69
CA SER A 179 4.61 -9.72 5.56
C SER A 179 5.27 -9.47 6.91
N LEU A 180 6.48 -9.99 7.11
CA LEU A 180 7.33 -9.68 8.27
C LEU A 180 8.28 -8.50 7.99
N ALA A 181 8.42 -8.10 6.72
CA ALA A 181 9.28 -7.00 6.32
C ALA A 181 8.69 -5.64 6.75
N ASN A 182 9.55 -4.63 6.87
CA ASN A 182 9.11 -3.25 7.01
C ASN A 182 8.41 -2.75 5.73
N TYR A 183 7.62 -1.69 5.85
CA TYR A 183 6.69 -1.28 4.81
C TYR A 183 7.36 -0.75 3.54
N CYS A 184 7.71 0.54 3.44
CA CYS A 184 8.20 1.13 2.20
C CYS A 184 9.40 2.04 2.43
N ALA A 185 10.17 2.30 1.35
CA ALA A 185 11.29 3.21 1.43
C ALA A 185 11.59 3.91 0.10
N SER A 186 11.92 5.20 0.21
CA SER A 186 12.78 5.93 -0.71
C SER A 186 14.22 5.72 -0.27
N ILE A 187 14.98 4.95 -1.04
CA ILE A 187 16.37 4.63 -0.71
C ILE A 187 17.32 5.71 -1.24
N THR A 188 18.44 5.90 -0.55
CA THR A 188 19.64 6.41 -1.22
C THR A 188 20.36 5.26 -1.91
N MET A 189 20.84 5.50 -3.11
CA MET A 189 21.67 4.56 -3.86
C MET A 189 23.17 4.82 -3.65
N TYR A 190 23.55 5.78 -2.82
CA TYR A 190 24.96 6.12 -2.59
C TYR A 190 25.80 4.96 -2.02
N PRO A 191 25.32 4.15 -1.05
CA PRO A 191 26.06 2.97 -0.60
C PRO A 191 26.34 1.96 -1.72
N TRP A 192 25.36 1.78 -2.62
CA TRP A 192 25.50 0.94 -3.81
C TRP A 192 26.54 1.50 -4.79
N LEU A 193 26.56 2.81 -4.97
CA LEU A 193 27.51 3.48 -5.86
C LEU A 193 28.96 3.29 -5.40
N ILE A 194 29.21 3.16 -4.08
CA ILE A 194 30.55 2.93 -3.52
C ILE A 194 30.95 1.45 -3.52
N SER A 195 30.03 0.56 -3.14
CA SER A 195 30.38 -0.82 -2.74
C SER A 195 29.66 -1.91 -3.53
N GLY A 196 28.79 -1.52 -4.46
CA GLY A 196 27.87 -2.42 -5.15
C GLY A 196 26.87 -3.06 -4.18
N THR A 197 26.64 -4.36 -4.29
CA THR A 197 25.65 -5.07 -3.47
C THR A 197 26.25 -5.89 -2.33
N THR A 198 27.57 -5.80 -2.12
CA THR A 198 28.29 -6.56 -1.09
C THR A 198 27.75 -6.34 0.33
N ALA A 199 27.41 -5.09 0.66
CA ALA A 199 26.88 -4.72 1.98
C ALA A 199 25.49 -5.32 2.31
N ILE A 200 24.77 -5.81 1.29
CA ILE A 200 23.43 -6.40 1.43
C ILE A 200 23.39 -7.87 0.98
N GLY A 201 24.53 -8.55 1.05
CA GLY A 201 24.64 -9.99 0.78
C GLY A 201 24.81 -10.37 -0.70
N GLY A 202 24.99 -9.40 -1.58
CA GLY A 202 25.33 -9.64 -2.99
C GLY A 202 26.84 -9.80 -3.21
N ASN A 203 27.24 -9.98 -4.47
CA ASN A 203 28.65 -10.15 -4.88
C ASN A 203 29.10 -9.13 -5.95
N SER A 204 28.26 -8.15 -6.27
CA SER A 204 28.57 -7.12 -7.27
C SER A 204 29.34 -5.98 -6.61
N THR A 205 30.38 -5.50 -7.29
CA THR A 205 31.15 -4.29 -6.91
C THR A 205 30.49 -3.03 -7.46
N ALA A 206 31.05 -1.85 -7.15
CA ALA A 206 30.59 -0.58 -7.69
C ALA A 206 30.50 -0.59 -9.23
N PRO A 207 29.46 0.02 -9.82
CA PRO A 207 29.34 0.19 -11.27
C PRO A 207 30.44 1.13 -11.79
N THR A 208 31.03 0.81 -12.95
CA THR A 208 32.16 1.54 -13.53
C THR A 208 31.84 2.22 -14.87
N ASN A 209 30.75 1.81 -15.51
CA ASN A 209 30.29 2.29 -16.82
C ASN A 209 28.76 2.16 -16.93
N LEU A 210 28.19 2.70 -18.01
CA LEU A 210 26.74 2.72 -18.21
C LEU A 210 26.10 1.32 -18.22
N LYS A 211 26.80 0.33 -18.78
CA LYS A 211 26.31 -1.07 -18.84
C LYS A 211 26.24 -1.72 -17.47
N SER A 212 27.30 -1.58 -16.68
CA SER A 212 27.37 -2.11 -15.31
C SER A 212 26.42 -1.36 -14.37
N PHE A 213 26.21 -0.05 -14.58
CA PHE A 213 25.17 0.72 -13.91
C PHE A 213 23.78 0.14 -14.20
N ALA A 214 23.39 -0.01 -15.48
CA ALA A 214 22.05 -0.48 -15.83
C ALA A 214 21.75 -1.88 -15.27
N GLY A 215 22.65 -2.85 -15.49
CA GLY A 215 22.50 -4.20 -14.98
C GLY A 215 22.56 -4.29 -13.45
N GLY A 216 23.47 -3.54 -12.83
CA GLY A 216 23.61 -3.49 -11.38
C GLY A 216 22.43 -2.80 -10.68
N PHE A 217 21.87 -1.75 -11.30
CA PHE A 217 20.70 -1.03 -10.81
C PHE A 217 19.48 -1.96 -10.76
N ILE A 218 19.21 -2.70 -11.85
CA ILE A 218 18.12 -3.69 -11.91
C ILE A 218 18.26 -4.70 -10.78
N ASN A 219 19.45 -5.29 -10.60
CA ASN A 219 19.72 -6.26 -9.55
C ASN A 219 19.55 -5.66 -8.14
N MET A 220 20.07 -4.45 -7.92
CA MET A 220 19.94 -3.74 -6.64
C MET A 220 18.47 -3.48 -6.31
N VAL A 221 17.67 -2.98 -7.26
CA VAL A 221 16.24 -2.73 -7.05
C VAL A 221 15.50 -4.02 -6.71
N PHE A 222 15.78 -5.14 -7.39
CA PHE A 222 15.20 -6.43 -7.02
C PHE A 222 15.57 -6.86 -5.59
N MET A 223 16.86 -6.78 -5.23
CA MET A 223 17.35 -7.15 -3.90
C MET A 223 16.75 -6.28 -2.79
N VAL A 224 16.74 -4.96 -2.95
CA VAL A 224 16.16 -4.04 -1.96
C VAL A 224 14.67 -4.32 -1.82
N SER A 225 13.97 -4.46 -2.94
CA SER A 225 12.52 -4.62 -2.92
C SER A 225 12.10 -5.92 -2.20
N SER A 226 12.85 -7.03 -2.33
CA SER A 226 12.48 -8.29 -1.67
C SER A 226 12.54 -8.24 -0.14
N MET A 227 13.20 -7.20 0.42
CA MET A 227 13.29 -6.92 1.85
C MET A 227 12.27 -5.86 2.32
N LEU A 228 11.39 -5.40 1.44
CA LEU A 228 10.32 -4.42 1.74
C LEU A 228 8.96 -5.01 1.38
N ALA A 229 7.93 -4.70 2.17
CA ALA A 229 6.56 -5.12 1.87
C ALA A 229 5.92 -4.27 0.75
N GLY A 230 6.25 -2.98 0.71
CA GLY A 230 5.67 -1.96 -0.17
C GLY A 230 6.63 -1.48 -1.26
N ALA A 231 6.52 -0.19 -1.57
CA ALA A 231 7.25 0.45 -2.68
C ALA A 231 8.74 0.66 -2.37
N CYS A 232 9.55 0.59 -3.43
CA CYS A 232 10.96 0.97 -3.47
C CYS A 232 11.10 2.18 -4.41
N ALA A 233 11.36 3.35 -3.85
CA ALA A 233 11.59 4.56 -4.64
C ALA A 233 13.09 4.83 -4.80
N THR A 234 13.50 5.18 -6.02
CA THR A 234 14.89 5.54 -6.36
C THR A 234 14.91 6.96 -6.95
N PRO A 235 14.74 8.01 -6.12
CA PRO A 235 14.70 9.41 -6.57
C PRO A 235 15.96 9.86 -7.32
N GLU A 236 17.09 9.19 -7.11
CA GLU A 236 18.41 9.51 -7.69
C GLU A 236 18.67 8.81 -9.04
N PHE A 237 17.72 8.00 -9.54
CA PHE A 237 17.93 7.10 -10.69
C PHE A 237 18.47 7.82 -11.94
N LEU A 238 17.77 8.85 -12.41
CA LEU A 238 18.16 9.57 -13.63
C LEU A 238 19.42 10.41 -13.42
N MET A 239 19.64 10.93 -12.22
CA MET A 239 20.87 11.66 -11.88
C MET A 239 22.10 10.74 -11.98
N TYR A 240 22.01 9.53 -11.42
CA TYR A 240 23.11 8.57 -11.49
C TYR A 240 23.29 8.03 -12.91
N MET A 241 22.19 7.81 -13.64
CA MET A 241 22.27 7.43 -15.05
C MET A 241 22.96 8.52 -15.89
N ASN A 242 22.61 9.80 -15.69
CA ASN A 242 23.25 10.94 -16.34
C ASN A 242 24.77 10.97 -16.10
N TYR A 243 25.20 10.69 -14.87
CA TYR A 243 26.61 10.59 -14.53
C TYR A 243 27.35 9.50 -15.33
N PHE A 244 26.78 8.29 -15.42
CA PHE A 244 27.41 7.21 -16.19
C PHE A 244 27.34 7.41 -17.71
N ILE A 245 26.32 8.10 -18.23
CA ILE A 245 26.29 8.54 -19.63
C ILE A 245 27.41 9.54 -19.89
N GLY A 246 27.58 10.54 -19.00
CA GLY A 246 28.63 11.54 -19.12
C GLY A 246 30.05 10.95 -19.05
N LYS A 247 30.24 9.87 -18.29
CA LYS A 247 31.50 9.10 -18.27
C LYS A 247 31.81 8.38 -19.58
N GLU A 248 30.77 7.95 -20.30
CA GLU A 248 30.92 7.19 -21.53
C GLU A 248 31.08 8.10 -22.76
N TYR A 249 30.31 9.21 -22.81
CA TYR A 249 30.17 10.04 -24.01
C TYR A 249 30.56 11.51 -23.81
N GLY A 250 30.98 11.93 -22.62
CA GLY A 250 31.24 13.33 -22.28
C GLY A 250 30.02 14.03 -21.67
N LYS A 251 30.23 15.09 -20.88
CA LYS A 251 29.16 15.83 -20.19
C LYS A 251 28.23 16.58 -21.15
N ASP A 252 28.71 16.87 -22.35
CA ASP A 252 28.02 17.55 -23.44
C ASP A 252 27.27 16.59 -24.39
N TYR A 253 27.15 15.30 -24.06
CA TYR A 253 26.48 14.29 -24.90
C TYR A 253 25.08 14.72 -25.38
N TRP A 254 24.35 15.46 -24.54
CA TRP A 254 22.99 15.93 -24.79
C TRP A 254 22.92 17.00 -25.90
N GLN A 255 24.04 17.62 -26.26
CA GLN A 255 24.15 18.56 -27.38
C GLN A 255 24.29 17.83 -28.72
N HIS A 256 24.78 16.59 -28.70
CA HIS A 256 25.06 15.79 -29.89
C HIS A 256 24.46 14.37 -29.79
N PRO A 257 23.17 14.23 -29.43
CA PRO A 257 22.56 12.92 -29.16
C PRO A 257 22.51 12.01 -30.41
N GLU A 258 22.61 12.60 -31.60
CA GLU A 258 22.62 11.89 -32.90
C GLU A 258 24.00 11.36 -33.31
N GLN A 259 25.05 11.66 -32.53
CA GLN A 259 26.38 11.11 -32.80
C GLN A 259 26.36 9.59 -32.69
N GLN A 260 27.06 8.91 -33.61
CA GLN A 260 27.19 7.46 -33.58
C GLN A 260 27.98 7.01 -32.32
N ALA A 261 27.35 6.15 -31.51
CA ALA A 261 27.86 5.69 -30.22
C ALA A 261 28.58 4.33 -30.30
N ASP A 262 28.29 3.51 -31.33
CA ASP A 262 28.95 2.22 -31.51
C ASP A 262 29.25 1.87 -32.97
N LEU A 263 30.19 0.95 -33.16
CA LEU A 263 30.55 0.38 -34.46
C LEU A 263 29.80 -0.93 -34.75
N SER A 264 28.68 -1.18 -34.04
CA SER A 264 27.87 -2.37 -34.30
C SER A 264 27.21 -2.28 -35.68
N LEU A 265 26.69 -3.40 -36.19
CA LEU A 265 25.93 -3.39 -37.45
C LEU A 265 24.70 -2.47 -37.39
N LYS A 266 24.19 -2.16 -36.19
CA LYS A 266 23.07 -1.23 -35.99
C LYS A 266 23.51 0.24 -36.03
N LYS A 267 24.80 0.56 -35.88
CA LYS A 267 25.38 1.91 -35.86
C LYS A 267 24.54 2.89 -35.04
N ARG A 268 24.27 2.55 -33.77
CA ARG A 268 23.33 3.30 -32.93
C ARG A 268 23.87 4.69 -32.61
N THR A 269 22.98 5.67 -32.51
CA THR A 269 23.28 7.00 -31.96
C THR A 269 23.37 6.95 -30.44
N ILE A 270 23.92 7.99 -29.80
CA ILE A 270 23.94 8.12 -28.33
C ILE A 270 22.50 8.05 -27.78
N ASP A 271 21.56 8.77 -28.38
CA ASP A 271 20.14 8.71 -27.99
C ASP A 271 19.58 7.29 -28.06
N LYS A 272 19.90 6.56 -29.14
CA LYS A 272 19.41 5.20 -29.29
C LYS A 272 20.00 4.27 -28.24
N VAL A 273 21.27 4.42 -27.89
CA VAL A 273 21.88 3.65 -26.81
C VAL A 273 21.25 3.98 -25.46
N ILE A 274 20.99 5.26 -25.17
CA ILE A 274 20.30 5.69 -23.93
C ILE A 274 18.90 5.07 -23.85
N THR A 275 18.12 5.13 -24.94
CA THR A 275 16.78 4.54 -24.99
C THR A 275 16.79 3.01 -24.94
N ASP A 276 17.81 2.34 -25.46
CA ASP A 276 18.02 0.88 -25.26
C ASP A 276 18.19 0.57 -23.76
N TYR A 277 18.90 1.41 -23.01
CA TYR A 277 19.03 1.23 -21.55
C TYR A 277 17.75 1.56 -20.79
N PHE A 278 17.00 2.59 -21.20
CA PHE A 278 15.66 2.84 -20.67
C PHE A 278 14.77 1.62 -20.85
N GLU A 279 14.73 1.07 -22.07
CA GLU A 279 13.98 -0.14 -22.42
C GLU A 279 14.43 -1.31 -21.53
N GLN A 280 15.73 -1.58 -21.45
CA GLN A 280 16.27 -2.66 -20.62
C GLN A 280 15.82 -2.54 -19.16
N ILE A 281 15.96 -1.35 -18.55
CA ILE A 281 15.67 -1.15 -17.13
C ILE A 281 14.17 -1.24 -16.87
N VAL A 282 13.36 -0.50 -17.63
CA VAL A 282 11.92 -0.42 -17.43
C VAL A 282 11.24 -1.75 -17.69
N TYR A 283 11.55 -2.42 -18.81
CA TYR A 283 10.95 -3.73 -19.09
C TYR A 283 11.37 -4.76 -18.05
N SER A 284 12.64 -4.78 -17.61
CA SER A 284 13.10 -5.74 -16.60
C SER A 284 12.36 -5.55 -15.28
N LEU A 285 12.19 -4.31 -14.81
CA LEU A 285 11.53 -4.03 -13.53
C LEU A 285 10.00 -4.17 -13.58
N ASN A 286 9.41 -4.23 -14.77
CA ASN A 286 8.00 -4.63 -14.97
C ASN A 286 7.84 -6.15 -15.11
N GLN A 287 8.91 -6.95 -15.16
CA GLN A 287 8.77 -8.41 -15.20
C GLN A 287 8.39 -8.98 -13.83
N PRO A 288 7.49 -9.98 -13.79
CA PRO A 288 7.22 -10.78 -12.61
C PRO A 288 8.48 -11.37 -11.96
N THR A 289 8.62 -11.22 -10.64
CA THR A 289 9.79 -11.71 -9.89
C THR A 289 9.43 -12.89 -9.00
N GLY A 290 10.18 -14.00 -9.11
CA GLY A 290 9.93 -15.22 -8.33
C GLY A 290 9.94 -15.00 -6.82
N ALA A 291 10.95 -14.30 -6.29
CA ALA A 291 11.09 -14.00 -4.86
C ALA A 291 10.03 -13.02 -4.30
N ARG A 292 9.16 -12.48 -5.16
CA ARG A 292 8.03 -11.61 -4.79
C ARG A 292 6.68 -12.25 -5.15
N ASN A 293 6.57 -13.57 -5.09
CA ASN A 293 5.32 -14.29 -5.45
C ASN A 293 4.81 -13.96 -6.87
N TYR A 294 5.75 -13.77 -7.81
CA TYR A 294 5.48 -13.41 -9.21
C TYR A 294 4.96 -11.96 -9.40
N GLN A 295 5.17 -11.09 -8.43
CA GLN A 295 4.89 -9.66 -8.54
C GLN A 295 6.07 -8.92 -9.18
N ALA A 296 5.79 -7.91 -10.00
CA ALA A 296 6.80 -6.95 -10.44
C ALA A 296 7.19 -6.02 -9.27
N VAL A 297 8.30 -5.30 -9.40
CA VAL A 297 8.72 -4.37 -8.33
C VAL A 297 7.83 -3.15 -8.34
N PHE A 298 7.32 -2.77 -7.16
CA PHE A 298 6.66 -1.49 -6.96
C PHE A 298 7.71 -0.38 -6.94
N TRP A 299 8.05 0.10 -8.14
CA TRP A 299 9.17 1.02 -8.36
C TRP A 299 8.69 2.44 -8.63
N ASN A 300 9.26 3.42 -7.91
CA ASN A 300 8.96 4.84 -8.08
C ASN A 300 10.21 5.61 -8.50
N VAL A 301 10.02 6.61 -9.36
CA VAL A 301 11.06 7.58 -9.77
C VAL A 301 10.52 9.00 -9.68
N ALA A 302 11.44 9.96 -9.59
CA ALA A 302 11.12 11.38 -9.54
C ALA A 302 11.83 12.15 -10.67
N TYR A 303 11.18 13.21 -11.11
CA TYR A 303 11.73 14.26 -11.96
C TYR A 303 11.75 15.56 -11.16
N TYR A 304 12.74 16.40 -11.41
CA TYR A 304 12.91 17.66 -10.71
C TYR A 304 12.96 18.82 -11.71
N ASP A 305 12.35 19.94 -11.35
CA ASP A 305 12.72 21.23 -11.91
C ASP A 305 14.09 21.70 -11.41
N LYS A 306 14.58 22.82 -11.94
CA LYS A 306 15.92 23.32 -11.61
C LYS A 306 16.07 23.64 -10.12
N TYR A 307 15.03 24.18 -9.50
CA TYR A 307 15.09 24.66 -8.12
C TYR A 307 15.07 23.51 -7.12
N TYR A 308 14.22 22.50 -7.36
CA TYR A 308 14.25 21.25 -6.60
C TYR A 308 15.59 20.53 -6.75
N PHE A 309 16.10 20.42 -7.98
CA PHE A 309 17.40 19.82 -8.21
C PHE A 309 18.50 20.54 -7.42
N GLN A 310 18.54 21.88 -7.44
CA GLN A 310 19.53 22.65 -6.69
C GLN A 310 19.39 22.47 -5.19
N SER A 311 18.15 22.46 -4.67
CA SER A 311 17.90 22.28 -3.23
C SER A 311 18.32 20.90 -2.74
N ILE A 312 18.03 19.85 -3.52
CA ILE A 312 18.29 18.47 -3.12
C ILE A 312 19.75 18.11 -3.42
N PHE A 313 20.24 18.39 -4.64
CA PHE A 313 21.51 17.86 -5.14
C PHE A 313 22.61 18.92 -5.30
N GLY A 314 22.37 20.19 -4.97
CA GLY A 314 23.35 21.27 -5.16
C GLY A 314 24.66 21.07 -4.40
N GLU A 315 24.60 20.37 -3.26
CA GLU A 315 25.75 20.04 -2.42
C GLU A 315 26.14 18.55 -2.51
N PHE A 316 25.55 17.80 -3.44
CA PHE A 316 25.87 16.39 -3.65
C PHE A 316 27.14 16.22 -4.48
N TYR A 317 27.97 15.24 -4.11
CA TYR A 317 29.18 14.86 -4.85
C TYR A 317 29.19 13.36 -5.13
N PHE A 318 29.55 12.99 -6.34
CA PHE A 318 29.84 11.60 -6.70
C PHE A 318 31.15 11.12 -6.05
N PRO A 319 31.40 9.79 -6.01
CA PRO A 319 32.63 9.25 -5.40
C PRO A 319 33.94 9.74 -6.03
N ASP A 320 33.91 10.26 -7.26
CA ASP A 320 35.08 10.86 -7.92
C ASP A 320 35.24 12.37 -7.65
N GLY A 321 34.40 12.95 -6.80
CA GLY A 321 34.41 14.37 -6.45
C GLY A 321 33.73 15.28 -7.47
N SER A 322 33.11 14.74 -8.52
CA SER A 322 32.33 15.53 -9.46
C SER A 322 30.92 15.83 -8.93
N GLN A 323 30.36 16.96 -9.34
CA GLN A 323 28.97 17.33 -9.03
C GLN A 323 28.00 16.90 -10.15
N PRO A 324 26.72 16.67 -9.81
CA PRO A 324 25.63 16.47 -10.77
C PRO A 324 25.52 17.62 -11.78
N ASP A 325 25.35 17.26 -13.05
CA ASP A 325 25.15 18.21 -14.14
C ASP A 325 23.65 18.42 -14.42
N TRP A 326 23.18 19.65 -14.23
CA TRP A 326 21.77 20.01 -14.46
C TRP A 326 21.39 19.93 -15.93
N ASP A 327 22.22 20.42 -16.84
CA ASP A 327 21.82 20.57 -18.24
C ASP A 327 21.62 19.20 -18.91
N GLY A 328 22.57 18.27 -18.70
CA GLY A 328 22.43 16.88 -19.12
C GLY A 328 21.28 16.15 -18.42
N LEU A 329 21.09 16.36 -17.12
CA LEU A 329 19.98 15.75 -16.38
C LEU A 329 18.62 16.26 -16.88
N SER A 330 18.48 17.57 -17.08
CA SER A 330 17.26 18.21 -17.56
C SER A 330 16.87 17.63 -18.93
N TRP A 331 17.84 17.51 -19.85
CA TRP A 331 17.63 16.85 -21.13
C TRP A 331 17.21 15.38 -20.97
N LEU A 332 17.91 14.62 -20.12
CA LEU A 332 17.65 13.19 -19.89
C LEU A 332 16.27 12.93 -19.29
N GLN A 333 15.83 13.74 -18.32
CA GLN A 333 14.50 13.65 -17.71
C GLN A 333 13.42 13.88 -18.76
N LYS A 334 13.54 14.95 -19.57
CA LYS A 334 12.60 15.23 -20.67
C LYS A 334 12.59 14.09 -21.69
N ARG A 335 13.77 13.58 -22.05
CA ARG A 335 13.91 12.48 -23.00
C ARG A 335 13.26 11.20 -22.49
N PHE A 336 13.44 10.88 -21.21
CA PHE A 336 12.82 9.71 -20.56
C PHE A 336 11.30 9.86 -20.51
N MET A 337 10.76 11.02 -20.12
CA MET A 337 9.30 11.26 -20.13
C MET A 337 8.68 11.09 -21.51
N LYS A 338 9.29 11.68 -22.55
CA LYS A 338 8.81 11.52 -23.94
C LYS A 338 8.91 10.09 -24.43
N TRP A 339 10.04 9.43 -24.18
CA TRP A 339 10.24 8.02 -24.52
C TRP A 339 9.20 7.14 -23.83
N PHE A 340 9.00 7.29 -22.53
CA PHE A 340 8.14 6.41 -21.75
C PHE A 340 6.65 6.60 -22.08
N ASN A 341 6.24 7.84 -22.37
CA ASN A 341 4.88 8.11 -22.84
C ASN A 341 4.58 7.35 -24.14
N GLN A 342 5.52 7.40 -25.10
CA GLN A 342 5.45 6.68 -26.37
C GLN A 342 5.55 5.16 -26.18
N GLU A 343 6.43 4.69 -25.29
CA GLU A 343 6.61 3.26 -25.06
C GLU A 343 5.34 2.60 -24.50
N ARG A 344 4.58 3.34 -23.67
CA ARG A 344 3.26 2.96 -23.17
C ARG A 344 2.15 2.83 -24.24
N THR A 345 2.41 3.15 -25.52
CA THR A 345 1.49 2.82 -26.62
C THR A 345 1.80 1.47 -27.25
N LYS A 346 2.93 0.84 -26.90
CA LYS A 346 3.34 -0.48 -27.42
C LYS A 346 2.94 -1.61 -26.47
N THR A 347 3.03 -1.36 -25.17
CA THR A 347 2.68 -2.34 -24.14
C THR A 347 2.28 -1.65 -22.83
N LEU A 348 1.60 -2.38 -21.95
CA LEU A 348 1.27 -1.91 -20.62
C LEU A 348 2.54 -1.89 -19.75
N LEU A 349 2.99 -0.68 -19.39
CA LEU A 349 4.08 -0.47 -18.44
C LEU A 349 3.55 0.28 -17.22
N THR A 350 3.36 -0.47 -16.13
CA THR A 350 2.87 0.03 -14.85
C THR A 350 3.93 0.86 -14.13
N PHE A 351 5.17 0.36 -14.13
CA PHE A 351 6.31 0.95 -13.44
C PHE A 351 7.32 1.57 -14.42
N PRO A 352 8.11 2.56 -13.99
CA PRO A 352 8.02 3.21 -12.69
C PRO A 352 6.76 4.06 -12.54
N VAL A 353 6.30 4.22 -11.30
CA VAL A 353 5.38 5.29 -10.93
C VAL A 353 6.18 6.58 -10.88
N GLU A 354 5.83 7.52 -11.74
CA GLU A 354 6.55 8.78 -11.95
C GLU A 354 5.96 9.91 -11.12
N THR A 355 6.81 10.76 -10.53
CA THR A 355 6.43 12.01 -9.87
C THR A 355 7.26 13.19 -10.40
N MET A 356 6.60 14.24 -10.89
CA MET A 356 7.22 15.51 -11.28
C MET A 356 7.16 16.49 -10.10
N ALA A 357 8.32 16.91 -9.58
CA ALA A 357 8.41 17.91 -8.51
C ALA A 357 8.64 19.32 -9.08
N LEU A 358 7.71 20.23 -8.81
CA LEU A 358 7.70 21.63 -9.28
C LEU A 358 7.67 22.59 -8.09
N LEU A 359 8.63 23.50 -8.01
CA LEU A 359 8.65 24.53 -6.98
C LEU A 359 7.80 25.71 -7.44
N VAL A 360 6.88 26.18 -6.60
CA VAL A 360 6.06 27.35 -6.87
C VAL A 360 6.57 28.59 -6.14
N ASP A 361 6.21 29.75 -6.66
CA ASP A 361 6.41 31.03 -5.99
C ASP A 361 5.19 31.41 -5.12
N GLU A 362 5.32 32.53 -4.41
CA GLU A 362 4.27 33.10 -3.56
C GLU A 362 2.99 33.50 -4.32
N ASN A 363 3.05 33.61 -5.65
CA ASN A 363 1.90 33.91 -6.50
C ASN A 363 1.21 32.65 -7.04
N GLY A 364 1.70 31.46 -6.67
CA GLY A 364 1.20 30.18 -7.16
C GLY A 364 1.61 29.87 -8.60
N GLU A 365 2.71 30.45 -9.08
CA GLU A 365 3.29 30.13 -10.39
C GLU A 365 4.51 29.21 -10.25
N CYS A 366 4.72 28.31 -11.20
CA CYS A 366 5.95 27.51 -11.25
C CYS A 366 7.16 28.43 -11.39
N LYS A 367 8.13 28.33 -10.48
CA LYS A 367 9.39 29.10 -10.55
C LYS A 367 10.16 28.77 -11.81
N ASP A 368 10.21 27.48 -12.16
CA ASP A 368 10.73 27.01 -13.43
C ASP A 368 9.61 26.96 -14.48
N LYS A 369 9.44 28.06 -15.22
CA LYS A 369 8.39 28.19 -16.24
C LYS A 369 8.53 27.16 -17.36
N GLU A 370 9.76 26.84 -17.75
CA GLU A 370 10.04 25.85 -18.78
C GLU A 370 9.56 24.46 -18.36
N TRP A 371 9.82 24.07 -17.11
CA TRP A 371 9.35 22.80 -16.57
C TRP A 371 7.84 22.79 -16.27
N GLY A 372 7.24 23.92 -15.88
CA GLY A 372 5.79 24.07 -15.78
C GLY A 372 5.10 23.85 -17.14
N ASP A 373 5.60 24.50 -18.19
CA ASP A 373 5.12 24.33 -19.56
C ASP A 373 5.32 22.90 -20.06
N PHE A 374 6.48 22.30 -19.80
CA PHE A 374 6.76 20.92 -20.19
C PHE A 374 5.86 19.92 -19.48
N THR A 375 5.57 20.13 -18.20
CA THR A 375 4.66 19.29 -17.41
C THR A 375 3.26 19.30 -18.01
N ALA A 376 2.73 20.49 -18.33
CA ALA A 376 1.43 20.63 -18.96
C ALA A 376 1.40 20.05 -20.39
N GLU A 377 2.50 20.17 -21.14
CA GLU A 377 2.66 19.54 -22.46
C GLU A 377 2.56 18.02 -22.35
N MET A 378 3.31 17.39 -21.43
CA MET A 378 3.27 15.94 -21.25
C MET A 378 1.89 15.44 -20.84
N TYR A 379 1.13 16.17 -20.00
CA TYR A 379 -0.27 15.83 -19.72
C TYR A 379 -1.16 15.93 -20.96
N SER A 380 -0.98 16.96 -21.79
CA SER A 380 -1.74 17.11 -23.05
C SER A 380 -1.40 16.05 -24.10
N GLU A 381 -0.18 15.49 -24.06
CA GLU A 381 0.26 14.36 -24.89
C GLU A 381 -0.19 12.99 -24.35
N GLY A 382 -1.03 12.96 -23.31
CA GLY A 382 -1.57 11.73 -22.75
C GLY A 382 -0.60 10.96 -21.85
N HIS A 383 0.42 11.63 -21.30
CA HIS A 383 1.31 11.00 -20.32
C HIS A 383 0.63 10.90 -18.95
N SER A 384 0.96 9.84 -18.21
CA SER A 384 0.37 9.56 -16.90
C SER A 384 1.46 9.57 -15.82
N PHE A 385 1.44 10.58 -14.96
CA PHE A 385 2.36 10.75 -13.84
C PHE A 385 1.72 11.59 -12.73
N PHE A 386 2.28 11.54 -11.52
CA PHE A 386 1.90 12.44 -10.43
C PHE A 386 2.68 13.75 -10.52
N THR A 387 2.06 14.84 -10.09
CA THR A 387 2.71 16.14 -9.90
C THR A 387 2.74 16.45 -8.41
N TYR A 388 3.91 16.85 -7.92
CA TYR A 388 4.13 17.37 -6.58
C TYR A 388 4.45 18.86 -6.70
N MET A 389 3.68 19.71 -6.02
CA MET A 389 3.88 21.16 -5.99
C MET A 389 4.06 21.61 -4.54
N SER A 390 5.04 22.49 -4.32
CA SER A 390 5.28 23.08 -3.01
C SER A 390 5.91 24.46 -3.18
N ASP A 391 5.70 25.33 -2.21
CA ASP A 391 6.42 26.61 -2.08
C ASP A 391 7.78 26.43 -1.39
N ASN A 392 8.03 25.25 -0.79
CA ASN A 392 9.27 24.88 -0.11
C ASN A 392 9.92 23.62 -0.69
N ALA A 393 11.18 23.76 -1.12
CA ALA A 393 12.00 22.70 -1.69
C ALA A 393 12.46 21.63 -0.67
N ASP A 394 12.34 21.89 0.63
CA ASP A 394 12.63 20.91 1.71
C ASP A 394 11.55 19.84 1.86
N SER A 395 10.45 19.97 1.10
CA SER A 395 9.35 19.01 1.09
C SER A 395 9.34 18.21 -0.21
N LEU A 396 9.26 16.89 -0.08
CA LEU A 396 9.14 15.94 -1.19
C LEU A 396 8.18 14.81 -0.81
N SER A 397 7.65 14.14 -1.84
CA SER A 397 6.97 12.86 -1.65
C SER A 397 7.96 11.71 -1.79
N SER A 398 7.98 10.80 -0.80
CA SER A 398 8.95 9.69 -0.74
C SER A 398 8.40 8.35 -1.24
N CYS A 399 7.13 8.27 -1.62
CA CYS A 399 6.43 7.03 -2.05
C CYS A 399 5.13 7.40 -2.81
N CYS A 400 4.13 6.52 -2.82
CA CYS A 400 2.86 6.72 -3.53
C CYS A 400 2.00 7.91 -3.07
N ARG A 401 2.14 8.39 -1.83
CA ARG A 401 1.37 9.52 -1.24
C ARG A 401 2.11 10.19 -0.06
N LEU A 402 3.04 9.46 0.55
CA LEU A 402 3.82 9.90 1.71
C LEU A 402 4.50 11.25 1.45
N ARG A 403 4.10 12.29 2.19
CA ARG A 403 4.73 13.62 2.20
C ARG A 403 5.64 13.76 3.41
N ASN A 404 6.79 14.39 3.20
CA ASN A 404 7.68 14.81 4.27
C ASN A 404 7.72 16.33 4.36
N GLU A 405 7.47 16.87 5.54
CA GLU A 405 7.85 18.23 5.91
C GLU A 405 8.99 18.12 6.91
N ILE A 406 10.17 18.59 6.53
CA ILE A 406 11.38 18.47 7.34
C ILE A 406 11.50 19.71 8.22
N THR A 407 11.49 19.51 9.54
CA THR A 407 11.75 20.58 10.52
C THR A 407 13.18 20.58 11.04
N ASP A 408 13.99 19.58 10.68
CA ASP A 408 15.38 19.43 11.14
C ASP A 408 16.32 19.38 9.93
N ASN A 409 17.13 20.44 9.77
CA ASN A 409 18.17 20.59 8.75
C ASN A 409 19.38 19.68 9.04
N GLY A 410 19.15 18.38 9.21
CA GLY A 410 20.17 17.35 9.34
C GLY A 410 20.88 17.11 8.02
N PHE A 411 21.67 18.10 7.60
CA PHE A 411 22.50 18.11 6.40
C PHE A 411 23.47 16.94 6.45
N SER A 412 23.43 16.08 5.44
CA SER A 412 24.45 15.07 5.19
C SER A 412 25.17 15.47 3.92
N TYR A 413 26.50 15.64 4.02
CA TYR A 413 27.43 15.94 2.92
C TYR A 413 27.33 14.97 1.72
N THR A 414 26.55 13.90 1.85
CA THR A 414 26.40 12.82 0.88
C THR A 414 24.97 12.62 0.37
N LEU A 415 23.96 13.25 0.99
CA LEU A 415 22.54 12.98 0.73
C LEU A 415 21.71 14.20 0.35
N GLY A 416 22.26 15.43 0.48
CA GLY A 416 21.49 16.63 0.17
C GLY A 416 20.31 16.89 1.12
N ALA A 417 19.35 17.71 0.68
CA ALA A 417 18.12 18.00 1.45
C ALA A 417 17.23 16.75 1.60
N GLY A 418 16.65 16.55 2.80
CA GLY A 418 16.24 15.25 3.36
C GLY A 418 14.99 14.54 2.82
N GLY A 419 14.74 14.58 1.50
CA GLY A 419 13.69 13.78 0.84
C GLY A 419 14.11 12.34 0.45
N VAL A 420 15.40 12.02 0.56
CA VAL A 420 16.02 10.73 0.21
C VAL A 420 16.40 9.95 1.49
N SER A 421 16.27 8.62 1.47
CA SER A 421 16.51 7.72 2.63
C SER A 421 15.46 7.85 3.76
N THR A 422 14.18 7.77 3.39
CA THR A 422 13.02 7.88 4.29
C THR A 422 11.88 6.99 3.79
N GLY A 423 10.76 6.91 4.51
CA GLY A 423 9.65 6.02 4.21
C GLY A 423 8.80 5.76 5.44
N SER A 424 8.09 4.64 5.46
CA SER A 424 7.33 4.20 6.63
C SER A 424 7.72 2.79 7.02
N LYS A 425 7.82 2.56 8.33
CA LYS A 425 8.12 1.25 8.92
C LYS A 425 6.87 0.37 8.89
N SER A 426 5.73 0.97 9.20
CA SER A 426 4.46 0.29 9.41
C SER A 426 3.31 1.29 9.33
N VAL A 427 2.22 0.87 8.67
CA VAL A 427 0.95 1.59 8.66
C VAL A 427 -0.07 0.83 9.50
N LEU A 428 -0.79 1.55 10.36
CA LEU A 428 -1.93 1.07 11.13
C LEU A 428 -3.10 2.03 10.89
N THR A 429 -4.15 1.53 10.25
CA THR A 429 -5.26 2.34 9.74
C THR A 429 -6.43 2.34 10.70
N ILE A 430 -7.05 3.49 10.93
CA ILE A 430 -8.29 3.65 11.70
C ILE A 430 -9.48 3.65 10.73
N ASN A 431 -10.52 2.84 11.03
CA ASN A 431 -11.82 2.93 10.38
C ASN A 431 -12.62 4.07 10.98
N LEU A 432 -12.54 5.26 10.37
CA LEU A 432 -13.16 6.47 10.90
C LEU A 432 -14.68 6.36 10.93
N ASN A 433 -15.29 5.78 9.88
CA ASN A 433 -16.74 5.62 9.80
C ASN A 433 -17.27 4.81 10.99
N ARG A 434 -16.69 3.64 11.23
CA ARG A 434 -17.05 2.80 12.38
C ARG A 434 -16.83 3.52 13.72
N CYS A 435 -15.69 4.18 13.92
CA CYS A 435 -15.40 4.85 15.18
C CYS A 435 -16.40 5.98 15.48
N VAL A 436 -16.71 6.81 14.49
CA VAL A 436 -17.65 7.93 14.63
C VAL A 436 -19.06 7.41 14.89
N GLN A 437 -19.54 6.45 14.10
CA GLN A 437 -20.86 5.87 14.29
C GLN A 437 -21.01 5.16 15.63
N TYR A 438 -20.00 4.39 16.05
CA TYR A 438 -20.02 3.73 17.34
C TYR A 438 -20.18 4.74 18.47
N ALA A 439 -19.37 5.80 18.48
CA ALA A 439 -19.44 6.83 19.51
C ALA A 439 -20.82 7.51 19.55
N VAL A 440 -21.34 7.93 18.39
CA VAL A 440 -22.65 8.58 18.28
C VAL A 440 -23.78 7.67 18.75
N ASN A 441 -23.79 6.40 18.32
CA ASN A 441 -24.81 5.42 18.72
C ASN A 441 -24.78 5.11 20.21
N HIS A 442 -23.62 5.26 20.87
CA HIS A 442 -23.44 5.07 22.31
C HIS A 442 -23.49 6.38 23.12
N LYS A 443 -23.82 7.52 22.49
CA LYS A 443 -23.90 8.85 23.12
C LYS A 443 -22.57 9.30 23.75
N ILE A 444 -21.45 8.93 23.12
CA ILE A 444 -20.10 9.35 23.46
C ILE A 444 -19.69 10.42 22.43
N ASP A 445 -18.94 11.43 22.87
CA ASP A 445 -18.32 12.36 21.92
C ASP A 445 -17.34 11.59 21.01
N TYR A 446 -17.49 11.76 19.69
CA TYR A 446 -16.72 10.95 18.75
C TYR A 446 -15.23 11.31 18.74
N LEU A 447 -14.86 12.56 19.08
CA LEU A 447 -13.45 12.95 19.22
C LEU A 447 -12.85 12.35 20.50
N GLU A 448 -13.61 12.27 21.59
CA GLU A 448 -13.20 11.59 22.82
C GLU A 448 -12.95 10.10 22.57
N TYR A 449 -13.88 9.41 21.89
CA TYR A 449 -13.70 8.00 21.54
C TYR A 449 -12.52 7.78 20.59
N LEU A 450 -12.40 8.61 19.55
CA LEU A 450 -11.28 8.57 18.61
C LEU A 450 -9.94 8.80 19.32
N ALA A 451 -9.87 9.70 20.30
CA ALA A 451 -8.64 9.96 21.04
C ALA A 451 -8.10 8.69 21.72
N GLY A 452 -8.98 7.86 22.29
CA GLY A 452 -8.60 6.55 22.85
C GLY A 452 -8.06 5.57 21.80
N VAL A 453 -8.72 5.49 20.64
CA VAL A 453 -8.26 4.64 19.52
C VAL A 453 -6.92 5.12 18.96
N ILE A 454 -6.74 6.44 18.81
CA ILE A 454 -5.51 7.05 18.33
C ILE A 454 -4.36 6.80 19.32
N ASP A 455 -4.59 6.96 20.62
CA ASP A 455 -3.62 6.66 21.67
C ASP A 455 -3.15 5.20 21.61
N LEU A 456 -4.10 4.26 21.51
CA LEU A 456 -3.83 2.84 21.33
C LEU A 456 -2.95 2.60 20.08
N CYS A 457 -3.32 3.18 18.93
CA CYS A 457 -2.56 3.03 17.69
C CYS A 457 -1.10 3.51 17.82
N HIS A 458 -0.86 4.63 18.51
CA HIS A 458 0.50 5.13 18.76
C HIS A 458 1.31 4.18 19.62
N LYS A 459 0.74 3.69 20.72
CA LYS A 459 1.41 2.70 21.61
C LYS A 459 1.73 1.39 20.86
N VAL A 460 0.80 0.90 20.05
CA VAL A 460 0.98 -0.29 19.21
C VAL A 460 2.12 -0.09 18.20
N GLN A 461 2.18 1.07 17.54
CA GLN A 461 3.24 1.39 16.59
C GLN A 461 4.62 1.53 17.29
N LEU A 462 4.67 2.07 18.50
CA LEU A 462 5.90 2.06 19.31
C LEU A 462 6.35 0.64 19.64
N ALA A 463 5.43 -0.26 19.99
CA ALA A 463 5.74 -1.67 20.18
C ALA A 463 6.30 -2.31 18.89
N TYR A 464 5.71 -2.02 17.73
CA TYR A 464 6.25 -2.48 16.44
C TYR A 464 7.68 -1.97 16.21
N ASN A 465 7.95 -0.70 16.50
CA ASN A 465 9.27 -0.10 16.36
C ASN A 465 10.34 -0.78 17.23
N GLU A 466 10.00 -1.19 18.46
CA GLU A 466 10.93 -1.91 19.34
C GLU A 466 11.20 -3.35 18.86
N ASN A 467 10.22 -4.02 18.25
CA ASN A 467 10.48 -5.29 17.57
C ASN A 467 11.43 -5.10 16.37
N LEU A 468 11.26 -4.02 15.60
CA LEU A 468 12.12 -3.74 14.46
C LEU A 468 13.57 -3.44 14.88
N LYS A 469 13.77 -2.69 15.97
CA LYS A 469 15.10 -2.47 16.55
C LYS A 469 15.75 -3.78 16.99
N GLU A 470 15.01 -4.67 17.64
CA GLU A 470 15.53 -5.98 18.05
C GLU A 470 15.97 -6.81 16.82
N LEU A 471 15.20 -6.78 15.72
CA LEU A 471 15.61 -7.42 14.46
C LEU A 471 16.90 -6.79 13.90
N GLN A 472 17.03 -5.47 13.98
CA GLN A 472 18.26 -4.76 13.57
C GLN A 472 19.46 -5.20 14.40
N GLU A 473 19.34 -5.24 15.73
CA GLU A 473 20.40 -5.65 16.65
C GLU A 473 20.90 -7.08 16.38
N HIS A 474 20.03 -7.93 15.84
CA HIS A 474 20.35 -9.30 15.44
C HIS A 474 20.78 -9.44 13.97
N GLY A 475 21.01 -8.33 13.26
CA GLY A 475 21.53 -8.32 11.88
C GLY A 475 20.52 -8.76 10.81
N MET A 476 19.22 -8.69 11.10
CA MET A 476 18.17 -9.12 10.17
C MET A 476 17.77 -8.04 9.16
N LEU A 477 18.31 -6.82 9.29
CA LEU A 477 17.85 -5.61 8.60
C LEU A 477 18.98 -4.93 7.80
N PRO A 478 19.63 -5.63 6.84
CA PRO A 478 20.85 -5.17 6.19
C PRO A 478 20.68 -3.88 5.38
N LEU A 479 19.47 -3.53 4.95
CA LEU A 479 19.21 -2.24 4.29
C LEU A 479 19.45 -1.05 5.21
N PHE A 480 19.15 -1.21 6.50
CA PHE A 480 19.40 -0.19 7.50
C PHE A 480 20.88 -0.16 7.87
N ASP A 481 21.49 -1.32 8.04
CA ASP A 481 22.90 -1.46 8.43
C ASP A 481 23.85 -0.95 7.33
N ALA A 482 23.51 -1.18 6.06
CA ALA A 482 24.27 -0.69 4.90
C ALA A 482 23.99 0.77 4.54
N GLY A 483 23.06 1.44 5.23
CA GLY A 483 22.78 2.87 5.05
C GLY A 483 21.94 3.23 3.82
N TYR A 484 21.24 2.28 3.21
CA TYR A 484 20.25 2.59 2.16
C TYR A 484 19.05 3.34 2.73
N ILE A 485 18.67 2.98 3.96
CA ILE A 485 17.52 3.51 4.70
C ILE A 485 17.97 3.85 6.12
N ASN A 486 17.50 4.97 6.67
CA ASN A 486 17.73 5.29 8.07
C ASN A 486 16.47 5.00 8.92
N ILE A 487 16.60 4.14 9.94
CA ILE A 487 15.47 3.76 10.80
C ILE A 487 14.89 4.94 11.58
N GLY A 488 15.71 5.90 12.00
CA GLY A 488 15.26 7.12 12.69
C GLY A 488 14.51 8.09 11.77
N ARG A 489 14.73 8.01 10.44
CA ARG A 489 14.08 8.85 9.43
C ARG A 489 12.84 8.19 8.80
N GLN A 490 12.44 7.00 9.25
CA GLN A 490 11.21 6.36 8.80
C GLN A 490 10.06 6.60 9.79
N TYR A 491 8.88 6.91 9.24
CA TYR A 491 7.67 7.15 10.00
C TYR A 491 7.01 5.87 10.50
N LEU A 492 6.34 5.99 11.64
CA LEU A 492 5.25 5.11 12.05
C LEU A 492 3.94 5.79 11.65
N THR A 493 3.19 5.18 10.75
CA THR A 493 2.08 5.86 10.09
C THR A 493 0.74 5.49 10.71
N ILE A 494 -0.03 6.52 11.07
CA ILE A 494 -1.45 6.41 11.38
C ILE A 494 -2.21 6.59 10.06
N GLY A 495 -2.75 5.50 9.52
CA GLY A 495 -3.58 5.54 8.33
C GLY A 495 -5.02 5.90 8.68
N ILE A 496 -5.74 6.52 7.75
CA ILE A 496 -7.19 6.73 7.86
C ILE A 496 -7.94 6.27 6.61
N ASN A 497 -9.15 5.77 6.82
CA ASN A 497 -10.13 5.47 5.77
C ASN A 497 -11.55 5.62 6.34
N GLY A 498 -12.54 5.87 5.48
CA GLY A 498 -13.93 6.07 5.91
C GLY A 498 -14.26 7.51 6.33
N LEU A 499 -13.44 8.50 5.94
CA LEU A 499 -13.62 9.90 6.35
C LEU A 499 -14.89 10.51 5.74
N VAL A 500 -15.11 10.32 4.45
CA VAL A 500 -16.29 10.87 3.75
C VAL A 500 -17.57 10.16 4.19
N GLU A 501 -17.50 8.84 4.41
CA GLU A 501 -18.63 8.05 4.90
C GLU A 501 -19.02 8.46 6.33
N ALA A 502 -18.04 8.73 7.19
CA ALA A 502 -18.28 9.24 8.53
C ALA A 502 -18.98 10.61 8.48
N ALA A 503 -18.54 11.50 7.58
CA ALA A 503 -19.14 12.82 7.40
C ALA A 503 -20.58 12.72 6.88
N GLU A 504 -20.86 11.82 5.93
CA GLU A 504 -22.23 11.57 5.43
C GLU A 504 -23.13 11.02 6.53
N PHE A 505 -22.63 10.11 7.38
CA PHE A 505 -23.37 9.64 8.56
C PHE A 505 -23.73 10.78 9.51
N MET A 506 -22.84 11.75 9.68
CA MET A 506 -23.09 12.96 10.47
C MET A 506 -24.05 13.95 9.78
N GLY A 507 -24.53 13.66 8.56
CA GLY A 507 -25.41 14.52 7.78
C GLY A 507 -24.69 15.70 7.10
N LEU A 508 -23.36 15.66 7.01
CA LEU A 508 -22.57 16.71 6.39
C LEU A 508 -22.57 16.59 4.87
N LYS A 509 -22.63 17.73 4.19
CA LYS A 509 -22.48 17.79 2.73
C LYS A 509 -21.01 17.78 2.36
N ILE A 510 -20.60 16.85 1.48
CA ILE A 510 -19.20 16.69 1.04
C ILE A 510 -18.87 17.67 -0.10
N THR A 511 -18.90 18.96 0.20
CA THR A 511 -18.49 20.04 -0.72
C THR A 511 -17.50 20.96 -0.01
N PRO A 512 -16.83 21.90 -0.73
CA PRO A 512 -16.09 22.98 -0.07
C PRO A 512 -17.04 23.84 0.77
N ASN A 513 -17.08 23.60 2.07
CA ASN A 513 -17.91 24.29 3.04
C ASN A 513 -17.29 24.20 4.45
N GLU A 514 -17.68 25.13 5.33
CA GLU A 514 -17.10 25.27 6.67
C GLU A 514 -17.40 24.07 7.57
N ASP A 515 -18.60 23.48 7.51
CA ASP A 515 -18.98 22.36 8.38
C ASP A 515 -18.16 21.11 8.08
N TYR A 516 -17.99 20.77 6.80
CA TYR A 516 -17.14 19.65 6.39
C TYR A 516 -15.67 19.93 6.68
N LYS A 517 -15.20 21.17 6.45
CA LYS A 517 -13.82 21.56 6.80
C LYS A 517 -13.55 21.38 8.29
N HIS A 518 -14.43 21.86 9.18
CA HIS A 518 -14.26 21.69 10.62
C HIS A 518 -14.27 20.22 11.04
N PHE A 519 -15.11 19.39 10.43
CA PHE A 519 -15.11 17.95 10.69
C PHE A 519 -13.77 17.30 10.32
N VAL A 520 -13.25 17.58 9.12
CA VAL A 520 -11.97 17.07 8.64
C VAL A 520 -10.82 17.54 9.53
N GLN A 521 -10.75 18.85 9.80
CA GLN A 521 -9.71 19.44 10.65
C GLN A 521 -9.78 18.92 12.09
N GLY A 522 -10.97 18.70 12.65
CA GLY A 522 -11.13 18.15 14.00
C GLY A 522 -10.53 16.75 14.14
N ILE A 523 -10.78 15.86 13.17
CA ILE A 523 -10.22 14.50 13.18
C ILE A 523 -8.71 14.53 12.93
N LEU A 524 -8.26 15.22 11.87
CA LEU A 524 -6.85 15.24 11.51
C LEU A 524 -5.99 15.98 12.55
N GLY A 525 -6.49 17.09 13.10
CA GLY A 525 -5.83 17.85 14.15
C GLY A 525 -5.69 17.05 15.45
N LEU A 526 -6.68 16.19 15.76
CA LEU A 526 -6.55 15.24 16.88
C LEU A 526 -5.42 14.25 16.64
N ILE A 527 -5.31 13.66 15.44
CA ILE A 527 -4.21 12.75 15.11
C ILE A 527 -2.86 13.48 15.14
N GLU A 528 -2.78 14.70 14.59
CA GLU A 528 -1.57 15.52 14.62
C GLU A 528 -1.10 15.81 16.06
N LYS A 529 -2.02 16.15 16.96
CA LYS A 529 -1.72 16.34 18.38
C LYS A 529 -1.04 15.11 18.99
N TYR A 530 -1.56 13.91 18.71
CA TYR A 530 -0.97 12.66 19.20
C TYR A 530 0.37 12.34 18.50
N ASN A 531 0.49 12.60 17.19
CA ASN A 531 1.76 12.46 16.48
C ASN A 531 2.85 13.31 17.15
N LYS A 532 2.54 14.56 17.53
CA LYS A 532 3.45 15.45 18.26
C LYS A 532 3.75 14.95 19.67
N GLN A 533 2.74 14.45 20.39
CA GLN A 533 2.89 13.91 21.75
C GLN A 533 3.84 12.70 21.80
N TYR A 534 3.77 11.81 20.81
CA TYR A 534 4.53 10.56 20.77
C TYR A 534 5.86 10.65 20.01
N ARG A 535 6.12 11.77 19.32
CA ARG A 535 7.38 12.02 18.63
C ARG A 535 8.55 12.07 19.61
N SER A 536 9.67 11.48 19.21
CA SER A 536 10.95 11.59 19.90
C SER A 536 12.07 11.85 18.89
N LYS A 537 13.32 11.93 19.36
CA LYS A 537 14.49 12.10 18.49
C LYS A 537 14.65 10.94 17.49
N ASP A 538 14.27 9.73 17.88
CA ASP A 538 14.49 8.50 17.11
C ASP A 538 13.18 7.89 16.58
N VAL A 539 12.05 8.55 16.81
CA VAL A 539 10.72 8.08 16.41
C VAL A 539 9.91 9.22 15.81
N MET A 540 9.48 9.01 14.57
CA MET A 540 8.62 9.94 13.83
C MET A 540 7.25 9.31 13.60
N PHE A 541 6.21 10.14 13.68
CA PHE A 541 4.83 9.76 13.38
C PHE A 541 4.25 10.67 12.31
N ASN A 542 3.35 10.12 11.50
CA ASN A 542 2.58 10.90 10.54
C ASN A 542 1.16 10.34 10.34
N CYS A 543 0.30 11.13 9.71
CA CYS A 543 -1.07 10.74 9.33
C CYS A 543 -1.22 10.68 7.81
N GLU A 544 -1.60 9.53 7.26
CA GLU A 544 -1.77 9.34 5.82
C GLU A 544 -3.23 9.01 5.46
N MET A 545 -3.74 9.68 4.42
CA MET A 545 -4.93 9.20 3.71
C MET A 545 -4.52 8.04 2.80
N ILE A 546 -4.51 6.83 3.37
CA ILE A 546 -3.97 5.65 2.72
C ILE A 546 -4.71 5.34 1.41
N PRO A 547 -4.08 4.68 0.43
CA PRO A 547 -4.78 4.28 -0.79
C PRO A 547 -5.96 3.34 -0.52
N ALA A 548 -5.86 2.49 0.48
CA ALA A 548 -6.93 1.57 0.87
C ALA A 548 -7.43 0.61 -0.23
N GLU A 549 -6.59 0.20 -1.19
CA GLU A 549 -6.94 -0.72 -2.30
C GLU A 549 -7.83 -1.88 -1.85
N ASN A 550 -7.40 -2.61 -0.81
CA ASN A 550 -8.15 -3.72 -0.22
C ASN A 550 -9.05 -3.29 0.95
N VAL A 551 -8.53 -2.45 1.86
CA VAL A 551 -9.23 -2.15 3.11
C VAL A 551 -10.48 -1.30 2.92
N GLY A 552 -10.57 -0.46 1.88
CA GLY A 552 -11.79 0.30 1.60
C GLY A 552 -13.01 -0.58 1.31
N VAL A 553 -12.82 -1.71 0.62
CA VAL A 553 -13.86 -2.73 0.39
C VAL A 553 -14.16 -3.49 1.69
N LYS A 554 -13.11 -3.85 2.45
CA LYS A 554 -13.27 -4.58 3.71
C LYS A 554 -14.02 -3.79 4.77
N HIS A 555 -13.68 -2.51 4.97
CA HIS A 555 -14.37 -1.64 5.92
C HIS A 555 -15.86 -1.53 5.58
N ALA A 556 -16.20 -1.23 4.32
CA ALA A 556 -17.60 -1.17 3.88
C ALA A 556 -18.35 -2.50 4.14
N LYS A 557 -17.72 -3.63 3.83
CA LYS A 557 -18.30 -4.96 4.09
C LYS A 557 -18.52 -5.22 5.59
N TRP A 558 -17.48 -5.06 6.40
CA TRP A 558 -17.53 -5.33 7.84
C TRP A 558 -18.53 -4.43 8.56
N ASP A 559 -18.55 -3.14 8.21
CA ASP A 559 -19.47 -2.17 8.78
C ASP A 559 -20.92 -2.53 8.45
N ARG A 560 -21.19 -2.99 7.24
CA ARG A 560 -22.52 -3.45 6.84
C ARG A 560 -22.96 -4.71 7.60
N GLU A 561 -22.07 -5.68 7.76
CA GLU A 561 -22.32 -6.92 8.50
C GLU A 561 -22.66 -6.63 9.98
N ASP A 562 -22.05 -5.60 10.56
CA ASP A 562 -22.28 -5.18 11.94
C ASP A 562 -23.39 -4.11 12.09
N GLY A 563 -24.10 -3.76 11.01
CA GLY A 563 -25.27 -2.88 11.04
C GLY A 563 -24.99 -1.38 11.05
N TYR A 564 -23.78 -0.95 10.70
CA TYR A 564 -23.45 0.46 10.51
C TYR A 564 -23.99 1.01 9.17
N LEU A 565 -24.12 2.33 9.05
CA LEU A 565 -24.47 3.00 7.81
C LEU A 565 -23.29 2.91 6.82
N VAL A 566 -23.55 2.32 5.66
CA VAL A 566 -22.56 2.10 4.60
C VAL A 566 -23.14 2.62 3.28
N PRO A 567 -22.83 3.87 2.87
CA PRO A 567 -23.40 4.47 1.68
C PRO A 567 -22.86 3.87 0.38
N ARG A 568 -21.68 3.21 0.44
CA ARG A 568 -21.00 2.61 -0.72
C ARG A 568 -20.21 1.36 -0.37
N ASP A 569 -20.07 0.47 -1.35
CA ASP A 569 -19.40 -0.84 -1.21
C ASP A 569 -17.88 -0.77 -1.13
N CYS A 570 -17.31 0.41 -1.36
CA CYS A 570 -15.90 0.66 -1.22
C CYS A 570 -15.68 2.08 -0.69
N TYR A 571 -15.17 2.19 0.54
CA TYR A 571 -14.93 3.49 1.15
C TYR A 571 -13.88 4.30 0.39
N ASN A 572 -14.16 5.58 0.22
CA ASN A 572 -13.27 6.45 -0.53
C ASN A 572 -11.99 6.76 0.26
N SER A 573 -10.92 7.01 -0.49
CA SER A 573 -9.57 7.31 0.02
C SER A 573 -9.11 8.70 -0.39
N TYR A 574 -10.08 9.62 -0.35
CA TYR A 574 -10.03 11.00 -0.82
C TYR A 574 -10.89 11.86 0.11
N PHE A 575 -10.81 13.18 -0.06
CA PHE A 575 -11.65 14.15 0.64
C PHE A 575 -12.99 14.44 -0.08
N TYR A 576 -13.35 13.59 -1.04
CA TYR A 576 -14.57 13.73 -1.84
C TYR A 576 -15.13 12.35 -2.20
N VAL A 577 -16.41 12.33 -2.56
CA VAL A 577 -17.10 11.13 -3.02
C VAL A 577 -16.80 10.91 -4.52
N VAL A 578 -16.24 9.76 -4.89
CA VAL A 578 -15.68 9.55 -6.24
C VAL A 578 -16.74 9.44 -7.33
N GLU A 579 -17.96 9.06 -6.96
CA GLU A 579 -19.15 8.99 -7.80
C GLU A 579 -19.97 10.30 -7.83
N ASP A 580 -19.55 11.36 -7.12
CA ASP A 580 -20.28 12.63 -7.06
C ASP A 580 -20.11 13.45 -8.35
N GLU A 581 -21.22 13.60 -9.08
CA GLU A 581 -21.33 14.37 -10.31
C GLU A 581 -21.50 15.88 -10.08
N SER A 582 -21.80 16.31 -8.84
CA SER A 582 -22.07 17.71 -8.51
C SER A 582 -20.80 18.54 -8.25
N LEU A 583 -19.67 17.89 -7.99
CA LEU A 583 -18.39 18.55 -7.72
C LEU A 583 -17.66 18.90 -9.02
N SER A 584 -17.27 20.17 -9.16
CA SER A 584 -16.38 20.59 -10.23
C SER A 584 -14.94 20.10 -10.01
N VAL A 585 -14.12 20.18 -11.06
CA VAL A 585 -12.67 19.94 -10.97
C VAL A 585 -12.05 20.84 -9.89
N ILE A 586 -12.47 22.11 -9.82
CA ILE A 586 -11.94 23.08 -8.86
C ILE A 586 -12.35 22.73 -7.43
N ASP A 587 -13.58 22.25 -7.21
CA ASP A 587 -14.02 21.83 -5.88
C ASP A 587 -13.18 20.67 -5.34
N LYS A 588 -12.82 19.71 -6.20
CA LYS A 588 -11.93 18.60 -5.83
C LYS A 588 -10.51 19.07 -5.49
N PHE A 589 -9.99 20.08 -6.20
CA PHE A 589 -8.73 20.74 -5.83
C PHE A 589 -8.82 21.42 -4.46
N LYS A 590 -9.91 22.16 -4.19
CA LYS A 590 -10.18 22.79 -2.88
C LYS A 590 -10.25 21.80 -1.74
N LEU A 591 -10.94 20.67 -1.93
CA LEU A 591 -11.08 19.61 -0.92
C LEU A 591 -9.74 18.91 -0.61
N HIS A 592 -8.79 18.91 -1.55
CA HIS A 592 -7.41 18.47 -1.33
C HIS A 592 -6.43 19.64 -1.07
N GLY A 593 -6.95 20.85 -0.90
CA GLY A 593 -6.18 22.07 -0.70
C GLY A 593 -5.78 22.27 0.76
N ALA A 594 -4.91 23.26 0.98
CA ALA A 594 -4.30 23.58 2.27
C ALA A 594 -5.30 23.60 3.45
N PRO A 595 -6.51 24.20 3.34
CA PRO A 595 -7.45 24.23 4.47
C PRO A 595 -7.90 22.83 4.95
N TYR A 596 -8.06 21.87 4.05
CA TYR A 596 -8.52 20.53 4.40
C TYR A 596 -7.38 19.61 4.83
N ILE A 597 -6.18 19.81 4.26
CA ILE A 597 -5.01 18.98 4.55
C ILE A 597 -4.07 19.58 5.60
N GLU A 598 -4.44 20.70 6.23
CA GLU A 598 -3.63 21.45 7.21
C GLU A 598 -2.97 20.54 8.27
N HIS A 599 -3.74 19.60 8.81
CA HIS A 599 -3.29 18.68 9.86
C HIS A 599 -2.85 17.30 9.32
N LEU A 600 -2.82 17.11 8.00
CA LEU A 600 -2.44 15.85 7.36
C LEU A 600 -0.92 15.76 7.19
N THR A 601 -0.24 15.27 8.21
CA THR A 601 1.23 15.26 8.27
C THR A 601 1.94 14.22 7.39
N GLY A 602 1.20 13.27 6.81
CA GLY A 602 1.75 12.18 5.99
C GLY A 602 1.30 12.18 4.53
N GLY A 603 0.38 13.06 4.14
CA GLY A 603 0.01 13.28 2.74
C GLY A 603 -1.24 12.53 2.26
N SER A 604 -1.73 12.99 1.12
CA SER A 604 -2.82 12.42 0.32
C SER A 604 -2.51 12.66 -1.16
N ALA A 605 -3.21 11.98 -2.06
CA ALA A 605 -3.13 12.24 -3.49
C ALA A 605 -4.51 12.54 -4.06
N LEU A 606 -4.64 13.65 -4.78
CA LEU A 606 -5.82 13.93 -5.59
C LEU A 606 -5.74 13.17 -6.92
N HIS A 607 -6.70 12.28 -7.14
CA HIS A 607 -6.88 11.59 -8.42
C HIS A 607 -7.95 12.33 -9.22
N MET A 608 -7.55 13.21 -10.13
CA MET A 608 -8.51 13.98 -10.93
C MET A 608 -8.94 13.19 -12.16
N ASN A 609 -10.14 12.63 -12.13
CA ASN A 609 -10.68 11.83 -13.24
C ASN A 609 -11.30 12.76 -14.30
N LEU A 610 -10.80 12.66 -15.53
CA LEU A 610 -11.25 13.43 -16.70
C LEU A 610 -11.62 12.45 -17.82
N ASP A 611 -12.65 12.76 -18.60
CA ASP A 611 -13.08 11.93 -19.73
C ASP A 611 -12.17 12.07 -20.96
N GLU A 612 -11.52 13.22 -21.11
CA GLU A 612 -10.57 13.52 -22.18
C GLU A 612 -9.33 14.29 -21.70
N HIS A 613 -8.27 14.24 -22.50
CA HIS A 613 -7.08 15.05 -22.26
C HIS A 613 -7.35 16.50 -22.61
N LEU A 614 -6.89 17.40 -21.74
CA LEU A 614 -7.05 18.84 -21.93
C LEU A 614 -5.91 19.41 -22.80
N SER A 615 -6.11 20.62 -23.31
CA SER A 615 -5.03 21.37 -23.94
C SER A 615 -3.93 21.73 -22.93
N LYS A 616 -2.71 21.95 -23.42
CA LYS A 616 -1.58 22.45 -22.63
C LYS A 616 -1.96 23.68 -21.78
N GLN A 617 -2.72 24.62 -22.35
CA GLN A 617 -3.13 25.85 -21.65
C GLN A 617 -4.12 25.57 -20.50
N GLN A 618 -5.05 24.63 -20.69
CA GLN A 618 -5.96 24.21 -19.62
C GLN A 618 -5.20 23.49 -18.50
N TYR A 619 -4.25 22.61 -18.81
CA TYR A 619 -3.41 21.99 -17.77
C TYR A 619 -2.55 23.01 -17.02
N LEU A 620 -1.95 23.99 -17.70
CA LEU A 620 -1.24 25.10 -17.04
C LEU A 620 -2.14 25.84 -16.05
N HIS A 621 -3.39 26.11 -16.43
CA HIS A 621 -4.36 26.72 -15.53
C HIS A 621 -4.65 25.84 -14.31
N LEU A 622 -4.81 24.52 -14.50
CA LEU A 622 -5.02 23.59 -13.38
C LEU A 622 -3.79 23.46 -12.47
N LEU A 623 -2.56 23.54 -13.00
CA LEU A 623 -1.35 23.61 -12.17
C LEU A 623 -1.35 24.87 -11.30
N LYS A 624 -1.79 26.01 -11.85
CA LYS A 624 -1.94 27.26 -11.09
C LYS A 624 -3.03 27.15 -10.02
N VAL A 625 -4.17 26.54 -10.34
CA VAL A 625 -5.23 26.25 -9.35
C VAL A 625 -4.69 25.36 -8.24
N ALA A 626 -3.97 24.29 -8.57
CA ALA A 626 -3.40 23.39 -7.58
C ALA A 626 -2.46 24.14 -6.61
N ALA A 627 -1.59 25.00 -7.14
CA ALA A 627 -0.71 25.85 -6.33
C ALA A 627 -1.48 26.83 -5.44
N GLN A 628 -2.47 27.52 -5.98
CA GLN A 628 -3.27 28.52 -5.26
C GLN A 628 -4.12 27.91 -4.14
N GLU A 629 -4.70 26.74 -4.38
CA GLU A 629 -5.50 26.02 -3.37
C GLU A 629 -4.61 25.27 -2.37
N GLY A 630 -3.30 25.14 -2.63
CA GLY A 630 -2.38 24.35 -1.79
C GLY A 630 -2.57 22.84 -1.94
N CYS A 631 -2.99 22.37 -3.12
CA CYS A 631 -3.10 20.96 -3.46
C CYS A 631 -1.73 20.42 -3.90
N ASN A 632 -0.98 19.88 -2.95
CA ASN A 632 0.44 19.60 -3.16
C ASN A 632 0.75 18.32 -3.94
N TYR A 633 -0.19 17.37 -4.05
CA TYR A 633 0.08 16.10 -4.73
C TYR A 633 -1.15 15.57 -5.46
N PHE A 634 -1.05 15.50 -6.79
CA PHE A 634 -2.19 15.17 -7.65
C PHE A 634 -1.78 14.50 -8.96
N THR A 635 -2.75 13.93 -9.66
CA THR A 635 -2.59 13.38 -11.01
C THR A 635 -3.89 13.53 -11.79
N PHE A 636 -3.80 13.51 -13.12
CA PHE A 636 -4.95 13.47 -14.02
C PHE A 636 -5.11 12.05 -14.57
N ASN A 637 -6.30 11.48 -14.39
CA ASN A 637 -6.65 10.13 -14.83
C ASN A 637 -7.65 10.21 -15.97
N ILE A 638 -7.16 9.93 -17.17
CA ILE A 638 -7.98 9.65 -18.35
C ILE A 638 -7.78 8.16 -18.63
N PRO A 639 -8.84 7.35 -18.82
CA PRO A 639 -8.68 5.94 -19.13
C PRO A 639 -8.10 5.76 -20.54
N ASN A 640 -6.94 5.11 -20.65
CA ASN A 640 -6.32 4.79 -21.94
C ASN A 640 -6.95 3.52 -22.51
N THR A 641 -7.52 3.56 -23.71
CA THR A 641 -8.13 2.40 -24.36
C THR A 641 -7.10 1.34 -24.75
N VAL A 642 -7.40 0.08 -24.44
CA VAL A 642 -6.65 -1.09 -24.88
C VAL A 642 -7.59 -2.04 -25.60
N CYS A 643 -7.30 -2.36 -26.85
CA CYS A 643 -8.07 -3.34 -27.59
C CYS A 643 -7.67 -4.77 -27.19
N ASN A 644 -8.61 -5.56 -26.71
CA ASN A 644 -8.36 -6.95 -26.33
C ASN A 644 -8.17 -7.87 -27.55
N ASP A 645 -8.62 -7.46 -28.74
CA ASP A 645 -8.55 -8.29 -29.96
C ASP A 645 -7.25 -8.09 -30.74
N CYS A 646 -6.79 -6.84 -30.91
CA CYS A 646 -5.57 -6.54 -31.70
C CYS A 646 -4.41 -5.95 -30.87
N GLY A 647 -4.60 -5.75 -29.56
CA GLY A 647 -3.57 -5.23 -28.66
C GLY A 647 -3.24 -3.74 -28.84
N HIS A 648 -3.96 -3.02 -29.70
CA HIS A 648 -3.72 -1.58 -29.91
C HIS A 648 -4.02 -0.78 -28.64
N ILE A 649 -3.13 0.15 -28.31
CA ILE A 649 -3.26 1.04 -27.15
C ILE A 649 -3.40 2.47 -27.66
N ASP A 650 -4.49 3.13 -27.29
CA ASP A 650 -4.74 4.54 -27.53
C ASP A 650 -4.76 5.29 -26.19
N LYS A 651 -4.28 6.53 -26.17
CA LYS A 651 -4.25 7.36 -24.95
C LYS A 651 -5.59 8.04 -24.65
N ARG A 652 -6.56 7.95 -25.55
CA ARG A 652 -7.90 8.52 -25.37
C ARG A 652 -8.84 7.48 -24.77
N TYR A 653 -9.89 7.98 -24.14
CA TYR A 653 -10.98 7.15 -23.60
C TYR A 653 -12.00 6.79 -24.70
N LEU A 654 -11.62 5.85 -25.56
CA LEU A 654 -12.43 5.40 -26.71
C LEU A 654 -13.21 4.12 -26.38
N HIS A 655 -14.46 4.05 -26.82
CA HIS A 655 -15.32 2.86 -26.69
C HIS A 655 -15.25 1.89 -27.88
N GLU A 656 -14.39 2.19 -28.86
CA GLU A 656 -14.13 1.37 -30.04
C GLU A 656 -12.66 1.51 -30.41
N CYS A 657 -12.02 0.40 -30.77
CA CYS A 657 -10.62 0.39 -31.20
C CYS A 657 -10.46 1.17 -32.52
N PRO A 658 -9.61 2.21 -32.58
CA PRO A 658 -9.42 2.99 -33.81
C PRO A 658 -8.65 2.23 -34.90
N HIS A 659 -8.04 1.09 -34.57
CA HIS A 659 -7.26 0.28 -35.51
C HIS A 659 -8.06 -0.86 -36.14
N CYS A 660 -8.85 -1.61 -35.34
CA CYS A 660 -9.59 -2.79 -35.82
C CYS A 660 -11.12 -2.67 -35.66
N HIS A 661 -11.63 -1.56 -35.15
CA HIS A 661 -13.07 -1.31 -34.91
C HIS A 661 -13.75 -2.29 -33.93
N SER A 662 -12.97 -3.06 -33.16
CA SER A 662 -13.51 -3.90 -32.11
C SER A 662 -14.06 -3.06 -30.95
N LYS A 663 -15.21 -3.48 -30.41
CA LYS A 663 -15.79 -2.97 -29.17
C LYS A 663 -15.32 -3.75 -27.93
N ASN A 664 -14.53 -4.81 -28.12
CA ASN A 664 -13.88 -5.53 -27.03
C ASN A 664 -12.65 -4.74 -26.57
N VAL A 665 -12.91 -3.67 -25.83
CA VAL A 665 -11.89 -2.79 -25.26
C VAL A 665 -11.89 -2.85 -23.75
N ASP A 666 -10.71 -2.73 -23.17
CA ASP A 666 -10.46 -2.49 -21.75
C ASP A 666 -9.77 -1.14 -21.58
N TYR A 667 -9.58 -0.70 -20.34
CA TYR A 667 -8.99 0.60 -20.05
C TYR A 667 -7.83 0.49 -19.06
N MET A 668 -6.76 1.23 -19.30
CA MET A 668 -5.69 1.42 -18.32
C MET A 668 -5.92 2.73 -17.59
N THR A 669 -6.07 2.67 -16.27
CA THR A 669 -6.28 3.87 -15.45
C THR A 669 -5.74 3.68 -14.03
N ARG A 670 -5.74 4.75 -13.23
CA ARG A 670 -5.36 4.71 -11.80
C ARG A 670 -6.60 4.85 -10.94
N ILE A 671 -7.08 3.74 -10.39
CA ILE A 671 -8.18 3.78 -9.42
C ILE A 671 -7.69 4.33 -8.08
N ILE A 672 -6.56 3.84 -7.56
CA ILE A 672 -6.12 4.18 -6.20
C ILE A 672 -4.64 4.56 -6.04
N GLY A 673 -3.78 4.16 -6.99
CA GLY A 673 -2.34 4.41 -6.89
C GLY A 673 -1.62 4.37 -8.23
N TYR A 674 -1.49 3.19 -8.84
CA TYR A 674 -0.72 2.98 -10.06
C TYR A 674 -1.59 2.63 -11.26
N LEU A 675 -1.02 2.78 -12.46
CA LEU A 675 -1.70 2.52 -13.73
C LEU A 675 -1.84 1.00 -13.92
N LYS A 676 -3.06 0.51 -14.08
CA LYS A 676 -3.34 -0.91 -14.30
C LYS A 676 -4.57 -1.05 -15.19
N ARG A 677 -4.71 -2.18 -15.89
CA ARG A 677 -5.95 -2.52 -16.61
C ARG A 677 -7.11 -2.67 -15.62
N VAL A 678 -8.26 -2.08 -15.94
CA VAL A 678 -9.47 -2.15 -15.09
C VAL A 678 -9.83 -3.60 -14.81
N SER A 679 -9.84 -4.46 -15.84
CA SER A 679 -10.13 -5.89 -15.70
C SER A 679 -9.19 -6.67 -14.76
N ASN A 680 -7.99 -6.14 -14.47
CA ASN A 680 -7.02 -6.77 -13.58
C ASN A 680 -7.15 -6.32 -12.12
N PHE A 681 -7.99 -5.33 -11.80
CA PHE A 681 -8.34 -4.99 -10.42
C PHE A 681 -9.26 -6.06 -9.80
N SER A 682 -9.40 -6.05 -8.47
CA SER A 682 -10.38 -6.91 -7.81
C SER A 682 -11.79 -6.57 -8.30
N GLN A 683 -12.71 -7.55 -8.29
CA GLN A 683 -14.07 -7.33 -8.77
C GLN A 683 -14.75 -6.11 -8.11
N ALA A 684 -14.65 -5.96 -6.79
CA ALA A 684 -15.20 -4.81 -6.08
C ALA A 684 -14.61 -3.46 -6.55
N ARG A 685 -13.33 -3.44 -6.96
CA ARG A 685 -12.68 -2.24 -7.52
C ARG A 685 -13.09 -1.97 -8.96
N GLN A 686 -13.41 -3.01 -9.74
CA GLN A 686 -14.01 -2.83 -11.07
C GLN A 686 -15.41 -2.21 -10.97
N GLU A 687 -16.21 -2.68 -10.01
CA GLU A 687 -17.54 -2.12 -9.74
C GLU A 687 -17.46 -0.67 -9.26
N GLU A 688 -16.50 -0.34 -8.40
CA GLU A 688 -16.23 1.03 -7.97
C GLU A 688 -15.77 1.93 -9.13
N ALA A 689 -14.83 1.45 -9.97
CA ALA A 689 -14.37 2.19 -11.14
C ALA A 689 -15.50 2.51 -12.12
N ALA A 690 -16.45 1.59 -12.30
CA ALA A 690 -17.60 1.78 -13.18
C ALA A 690 -18.59 2.86 -12.68
N ARG A 691 -18.53 3.23 -11.39
CA ARG A 691 -19.38 4.29 -10.78
C ARG A 691 -18.67 5.63 -10.68
N ARG A 692 -17.37 5.71 -10.95
CA ARG A 692 -16.61 6.95 -10.82
C ARG A 692 -17.10 8.02 -11.80
N TYR A 693 -17.20 9.25 -11.30
CA TYR A 693 -17.45 10.39 -12.15
C TYR A 693 -16.16 10.88 -12.81
N TYR A 694 -16.19 10.97 -14.14
CA TYR A 694 -15.16 11.56 -14.99
C TYR A 694 -15.65 12.92 -15.48
N ALA A 695 -14.96 14.00 -15.11
CA ALA A 695 -15.41 15.35 -15.42
C ALA A 695 -15.22 15.66 -16.91
N HIS A 696 -16.29 16.14 -17.55
CA HIS A 696 -16.29 16.57 -18.95
C HIS A 696 -15.68 17.96 -19.13
N ALA A 697 -14.71 18.11 -20.04
CA ALA A 697 -14.05 19.40 -20.30
C ALA A 697 -15.01 20.52 -20.81
N GLY A 698 -16.19 20.16 -21.32
CA GLY A 698 -17.24 21.08 -21.75
C GLY A 698 -18.32 21.41 -20.69
N ALA A 699 -18.30 20.76 -19.53
CA ALA A 699 -19.32 20.92 -18.49
C ALA A 699 -18.97 22.08 -17.53
N HIS A 700 -18.86 23.30 -18.07
CA HIS A 700 -19.08 24.49 -17.26
C HIS A 700 -20.59 24.76 -17.24
N LYS A 701 -21.25 24.39 -16.14
CA LYS A 701 -22.49 25.04 -15.71
C LYS A 701 -22.23 25.83 -14.45
#